data_AF-A0A9D7KHS5-F1
#
_entry.id   AF-A0A9D7KHS5-F1
#
_cell.length_a   1.000
_cell.length_b   1.000
_cell.length_c   1.000
_cell.angle_alpha   90.00
_cell.angle_beta   90.00
_cell.angle_gamma   90.00
#
_symmetry.space_group_name_H-M   'P 1'
#
loop_
_entity.id
_entity.type
_entity.pdbx_description
1 polymer ?
#
loop_
_entity_poly.entity_id
_entity_poly.type
_entity_poly.pdbx_seq_one_letter_code
_entity_poly.pdbx_strand_id
1 'polypeptide(L)'
;MIYTKEVEIGGKILSIETGRYARQAAGSVMVRYGDTMVLVATVASPKAMEGIDFFPLQVEYREKQASAGKFPGGFFKREGKPTDKEVLTSRLIDRPIRPLFDDNYRNETQIIATTYSFDKENDPDVLAIVGASAALAVSNIPFLGPIAGVRVCRVDGELVVNPTFAQVEASDIELVVAGTDDSIMMVEGEANEVSEEVMLDALRFAQEQLKKIVTVIKELAAECGKPKMVLTPKEQDQTLVQEVKDLSFKRLEEIIFTVMDKQARSDAFDAVSKETNEALVEKYPEQEKVINGIIHDFQYELIRRCILENNLRLDGRQTHQIRPITIELGLLARTHASALFTRGETQSLTSLTLGSKNDQQIIDGLMEESVKRFNLHYNFPAFSVGETGRYSGVGRREVGHGNLAERSLKPMLPVEKDFPYALRLVSDILESNGSSSMASVCAGSLALMDGGVPVKKAVAGIAMGLIKEGDSFAVLSDILGNEDHFGDMDFKVAGTDEGITGFQMDIKIKGVSFEIMEIALRQAKEGRLHILGVMNEVISAPRAELCSFAPTLATLQIPTELIGSIIGPGGKTIQGMQKEFGVDISIEDDGTIQIAGPDAESANKALTRIRLMTTQPVVGEIYDGVVTKLMEFGALVEILPGKSGLVHISEIDLKKVHKVTDYFKEGDKVKVKLLRIEGGKYSLSRKALLNKDSAPQADQKPVED
;
A
#
# COMPACT_ATOMS: atom_id res chain seq x y z
N MET A 1 -21.01 -36.08 13.02
CA MET A 1 -21.99 -35.10 13.50
C MET A 1 -21.57 -33.73 13.01
N ILE A 2 -22.51 -32.80 12.86
CA ILE A 2 -22.24 -31.41 12.51
C ILE A 2 -22.43 -30.60 13.78
N TYR A 3 -21.47 -29.73 14.09
CA TYR A 3 -21.50 -28.86 15.26
C TYR A 3 -21.45 -27.41 14.78
N THR A 4 -22.31 -26.57 15.35
CA THR A 4 -22.39 -25.15 15.03
C THR A 4 -22.45 -24.34 16.31
N LYS A 5 -21.66 -23.27 16.38
CA LYS A 5 -21.81 -22.23 17.41
C LYS A 5 -21.97 -20.87 16.75
N GLU A 6 -22.64 -19.97 17.44
CA GLU A 6 -23.03 -18.66 16.92
C GLU A 6 -22.78 -17.58 17.97
N VAL A 7 -22.41 -16.39 17.51
CA VAL A 7 -22.25 -15.19 18.34
C VAL A 7 -22.73 -13.97 17.56
N GLU A 8 -23.41 -13.06 18.26
CA GLU A 8 -23.78 -11.77 17.68
C GLU A 8 -22.62 -10.78 17.80
N ILE A 9 -22.19 -10.23 16.67
CA ILE A 9 -21.14 -9.21 16.56
C ILE A 9 -21.63 -8.17 15.56
N GLY A 10 -21.52 -6.88 15.88
CA GLY A 10 -21.88 -5.80 14.95
C GLY A 10 -23.34 -5.86 14.44
N GLY A 11 -24.26 -6.43 15.23
CA GLY A 11 -25.67 -6.61 14.86
C GLY A 11 -25.94 -7.73 13.84
N LYS A 12 -24.94 -8.55 13.51
CA LYS A 12 -25.06 -9.72 12.63
C LYS A 12 -24.59 -10.99 13.36
N ILE A 13 -25.09 -12.15 12.94
CA ILE A 13 -24.66 -13.44 13.49
C ILE A 13 -23.40 -13.90 12.78
N LEU A 14 -22.35 -14.16 13.57
CA LEU A 14 -21.17 -14.92 13.16
C LEU A 14 -21.38 -16.38 13.57
N SER A 15 -21.36 -17.30 12.61
CA SER A 15 -21.48 -18.74 12.86
C SER A 15 -20.22 -19.50 12.47
N ILE A 16 -19.88 -20.53 13.26
CA ILE A 16 -18.74 -21.42 13.06
C ILE A 16 -19.27 -22.85 13.02
N GLU A 17 -19.24 -23.49 11.84
CA GLU A 17 -19.68 -24.88 11.62
C GLU A 17 -18.48 -25.81 11.42
N THR A 18 -18.48 -27.00 12.03
CA THR A 18 -17.53 -28.07 11.73
C THR A 18 -18.21 -29.43 11.55
N GLY A 19 -17.50 -30.38 10.95
CA GLY A 19 -17.96 -31.76 10.74
C GLY A 19 -18.65 -32.01 9.39
N ARG A 20 -19.03 -30.96 8.64
CA ARG A 20 -19.62 -31.08 7.30
C ARG A 20 -18.57 -31.14 6.19
N TYR A 21 -17.67 -30.16 6.15
CA TYR A 21 -16.70 -29.97 5.07
C TYR A 21 -15.30 -30.46 5.45
N ALA A 22 -14.43 -30.72 4.46
CA ALA A 22 -13.00 -31.00 4.62
C ALA A 22 -12.61 -31.98 5.76
N ARG A 23 -13.41 -33.05 5.94
CA ARG A 23 -13.31 -33.99 7.09
C ARG A 23 -11.99 -34.77 7.18
N GLN A 24 -11.16 -34.77 6.13
CA GLN A 24 -9.83 -35.38 6.13
C GLN A 24 -8.75 -34.49 6.75
N ALA A 25 -9.02 -33.19 6.91
CA ALA A 25 -8.08 -32.26 7.54
C ALA A 25 -7.90 -32.59 9.03
N ALA A 26 -6.80 -32.09 9.63
CA ALA A 26 -6.59 -32.20 11.07
C ALA A 26 -7.70 -31.44 11.82
N GLY A 27 -8.07 -30.26 11.32
CA GLY A 27 -9.29 -29.55 11.70
C GLY A 27 -9.82 -28.73 10.53
N SER A 28 -11.12 -28.50 10.48
CA SER A 28 -11.72 -27.61 9.49
C SER A 28 -13.02 -27.00 10.00
N VAL A 29 -13.28 -25.77 9.58
CA VAL A 29 -14.49 -25.02 9.94
C VAL A 29 -14.97 -24.19 8.75
N MET A 30 -16.29 -24.01 8.64
CA MET A 30 -16.91 -22.99 7.80
C MET A 30 -17.33 -21.84 8.71
N VAL A 31 -16.79 -20.65 8.47
CA VAL A 31 -17.20 -19.42 9.16
C VAL A 31 -18.13 -18.64 8.24
N ARG A 32 -19.24 -18.14 8.79
CA ARG A 32 -20.21 -17.30 8.07
C ARG A 32 -20.53 -16.05 8.86
N TYR A 33 -20.60 -14.91 8.17
CA TYR A 33 -21.06 -13.63 8.73
C TYR A 33 -21.82 -12.86 7.65
N GLY A 34 -23.13 -12.68 7.84
CA GLY A 34 -24.03 -12.37 6.73
C GLY A 34 -24.06 -13.51 5.72
N ASP A 35 -23.81 -13.21 4.44
CA ASP A 35 -23.72 -14.21 3.37
C ASP A 35 -22.27 -14.47 2.90
N THR A 36 -21.30 -13.78 3.51
CA THR A 36 -19.88 -14.11 3.33
C THR A 36 -19.51 -15.38 4.10
N MET A 37 -18.87 -16.32 3.39
CA MET A 37 -18.50 -17.63 3.92
C MET A 37 -17.04 -17.98 3.59
N VAL A 38 -16.27 -18.36 4.62
CA VAL A 38 -14.87 -18.76 4.51
C VAL A 38 -14.69 -20.17 5.07
N LEU A 39 -14.23 -21.08 4.23
CA LEU A 39 -13.81 -22.42 4.67
C LEU A 39 -12.34 -22.35 5.06
N VAL A 40 -12.03 -22.76 6.28
CA VAL A 40 -10.66 -22.87 6.75
C VAL A 40 -10.35 -24.31 7.12
N ALA A 41 -9.25 -24.84 6.61
CA ALA A 41 -8.76 -26.18 6.90
C ALA A 41 -7.30 -26.12 7.34
N THR A 42 -6.97 -26.86 8.40
CA THR A 42 -5.60 -27.01 8.88
C THR A 42 -5.15 -28.46 8.81
N VAL A 43 -3.89 -28.66 8.42
CA VAL A 43 -3.21 -29.95 8.37
C VAL A 43 -1.84 -29.80 8.99
N ALA A 44 -1.34 -30.89 9.60
CA ALA A 44 0.02 -30.98 10.08
C ALA A 44 0.64 -32.31 9.68
N SER A 45 1.94 -32.31 9.39
CA SER A 45 2.70 -33.54 9.21
C SER A 45 2.69 -34.35 10.52
N PRO A 46 2.69 -35.69 10.46
CA PRO A 46 2.71 -36.52 11.66
C PRO A 46 4.09 -36.52 12.36
N LYS A 47 5.16 -36.15 11.64
CA LYS A 47 6.52 -36.07 12.15
C LYS A 47 7.07 -34.66 11.98
N ALA A 48 7.88 -34.24 12.94
CA ALA A 48 8.69 -33.03 12.81
C ALA A 48 9.64 -33.15 11.63
N MET A 49 9.91 -32.04 10.95
CA MET A 49 10.94 -32.00 9.91
C MET A 49 12.32 -32.05 10.56
N GLU A 50 13.20 -32.93 10.07
CA GLU A 50 14.57 -33.03 10.54
C GLU A 50 15.45 -31.95 9.92
N GLY A 51 16.39 -31.43 10.71
CA GLY A 51 17.43 -30.51 10.22
C GLY A 51 17.04 -29.03 10.11
N ILE A 52 15.77 -28.68 10.33
CA ILE A 52 15.31 -27.28 10.36
C ILE A 52 15.42 -26.67 11.77
N ASP A 53 15.64 -25.36 11.83
CA ASP A 53 15.75 -24.54 13.03
C ASP A 53 14.53 -23.65 13.28
N PHE A 54 13.60 -23.55 12.32
CA PHE A 54 12.39 -22.74 12.40
C PHE A 54 11.11 -23.58 12.46
N PHE A 55 9.98 -22.97 12.86
CA PHE A 55 8.66 -23.58 12.77
C PHE A 55 8.06 -23.42 11.35
N PRO A 56 7.88 -24.52 10.58
CA PRO A 56 7.37 -24.49 9.21
C PRO A 56 5.85 -24.33 9.16
N LEU A 57 5.37 -23.15 9.54
CA LEU A 57 3.98 -22.74 9.35
C LEU A 57 3.80 -22.03 8.01
N GLN A 58 2.88 -22.55 7.20
CA GLN A 58 2.41 -21.92 5.98
C GLN A 58 0.93 -21.56 6.10
N VAL A 59 0.62 -20.29 5.89
CA VAL A 59 -0.76 -19.80 5.81
C VAL A 59 -1.06 -19.34 4.39
N GLU A 60 -2.16 -19.81 3.82
CA GLU A 60 -2.68 -19.38 2.52
C GLU A 60 -4.11 -18.89 2.70
N TYR A 61 -4.39 -17.66 2.27
CA TYR A 61 -5.74 -17.16 2.08
C TYR A 61 -6.00 -16.96 0.59
N ARG A 62 -7.12 -17.51 0.10
CA ARG A 62 -7.49 -17.47 -1.32
C ARG A 62 -8.90 -16.96 -1.55
N GLU A 63 -9.04 -16.07 -2.52
CA GLU A 63 -10.31 -15.57 -3.03
C GLU A 63 -10.62 -16.24 -4.36
N LYS A 64 -11.80 -16.84 -4.45
CA LYS A 64 -12.35 -17.33 -5.72
C LYS A 64 -13.29 -16.27 -6.24
N GLN A 65 -13.10 -15.80 -7.47
CA GLN A 65 -14.03 -14.81 -8.03
C GLN A 65 -15.44 -15.36 -8.21
N ALA A 66 -15.57 -16.69 -8.35
CA ALA A 66 -16.85 -17.39 -8.31
C ALA A 66 -17.62 -17.16 -7.00
N SER A 67 -16.95 -16.83 -5.89
CA SER A 67 -17.59 -16.50 -4.61
C SER A 67 -18.42 -15.22 -4.67
N ALA A 68 -18.14 -14.35 -5.64
CA ALA A 68 -18.92 -13.16 -5.98
C ALA A 68 -19.72 -13.31 -7.28
N GLY A 69 -19.77 -14.53 -7.86
CA GLY A 69 -20.42 -14.79 -9.14
C GLY A 69 -19.69 -14.22 -10.37
N LYS A 70 -18.38 -13.91 -10.25
CA LYS A 70 -17.56 -13.31 -11.32
C LYS A 70 -16.65 -14.32 -12.02
N PHE A 71 -16.32 -14.04 -13.28
CA PHE A 71 -15.24 -14.71 -14.02
C PHE A 71 -13.94 -13.89 -13.89
N PRO A 72 -12.77 -14.53 -13.68
CA PRO A 72 -11.47 -13.85 -13.70
C PRO A 72 -11.20 -12.99 -14.93
N GLY A 73 -10.72 -11.75 -14.74
CA GLY A 73 -10.44 -10.78 -15.80
C GLY A 73 -9.35 -11.21 -16.81
N GLY A 74 -8.46 -12.14 -16.43
CA GLY A 74 -7.35 -12.61 -17.28
C GLY A 74 -7.74 -13.50 -18.47
N PHE A 75 -6.78 -13.79 -19.35
CA PHE A 75 -6.97 -14.62 -20.56
C PHE A 75 -7.44 -16.05 -20.24
N PHE A 76 -6.89 -16.65 -19.18
CA PHE A 76 -7.17 -18.05 -18.81
C PHE A 76 -8.50 -18.25 -18.07
N LYS A 77 -9.19 -17.18 -17.66
CA LYS A 77 -10.43 -17.23 -16.88
C LYS A 77 -10.33 -18.13 -15.62
N ARG A 78 -9.16 -18.10 -14.98
CA ARG A 78 -8.82 -18.86 -13.78
C ARG A 78 -7.94 -18.01 -12.86
N GLU A 79 -8.14 -18.12 -11.55
CA GLU A 79 -7.30 -17.48 -10.56
C GLU A 79 -5.85 -17.99 -10.63
N GLY A 80 -4.90 -17.08 -10.61
CA GLY A 80 -3.47 -17.36 -10.78
C GLY A 80 -2.66 -17.08 -9.52
N LYS A 81 -1.55 -16.33 -9.71
CA LYS A 81 -0.70 -15.85 -8.61
C LYS A 81 -1.56 -15.17 -7.53
N PRO A 82 -1.25 -15.38 -6.23
CA PRO A 82 -1.89 -14.63 -5.16
C PRO A 82 -1.86 -13.11 -5.43
N THR A 83 -3.00 -12.46 -5.23
CA THR A 83 -3.12 -10.99 -5.23
C THR A 83 -2.48 -10.39 -3.98
N ASP A 84 -2.25 -9.08 -3.95
CA ASP A 84 -1.74 -8.41 -2.76
C ASP A 84 -2.71 -8.57 -1.58
N LYS A 85 -4.02 -8.48 -1.80
CA LYS A 85 -5.03 -8.77 -0.76
C LYS A 85 -4.89 -10.20 -0.22
N GLU A 86 -4.68 -11.18 -1.10
CA GLU A 86 -4.50 -12.58 -0.68
C GLU A 86 -3.22 -12.78 0.17
N VAL A 87 -2.12 -12.14 -0.24
CA VAL A 87 -0.84 -12.17 0.49
C VAL A 87 -0.95 -11.46 1.84
N LEU A 88 -1.54 -10.27 1.88
CA LEU A 88 -1.72 -9.47 3.09
C LEU A 88 -2.63 -10.19 4.10
N THR A 89 -3.74 -10.76 3.65
CA THR A 89 -4.64 -11.53 4.51
C THR A 89 -3.97 -12.79 5.06
N SER A 90 -3.17 -13.48 4.24
CA SER A 90 -2.36 -14.61 4.70
C SER A 90 -1.40 -14.20 5.84
N ARG A 91 -0.81 -13.00 5.75
CA ARG A 91 0.04 -12.45 6.82
C ARG A 91 -0.76 -12.03 8.05
N LEU A 92 -1.95 -11.44 7.88
CA LEU A 92 -2.84 -11.08 8.99
C LEU A 92 -3.27 -12.30 9.81
N ILE A 93 -3.41 -13.46 9.17
CA ILE A 93 -3.70 -14.73 9.86
C ILE A 93 -2.43 -15.30 10.53
N ASP A 94 -1.28 -15.30 9.83
CA ASP A 94 -0.03 -15.90 10.32
C ASP A 94 0.51 -15.21 11.57
N ARG A 95 0.55 -13.88 11.58
CA ARG A 95 1.16 -13.06 12.63
C ARG A 95 0.66 -13.37 14.06
N PRO A 96 -0.65 -13.35 14.35
CA PRO A 96 -1.15 -13.66 15.69
C PRO A 96 -1.14 -15.16 16.03
N ILE A 97 -1.06 -16.05 15.03
CA ILE A 97 -1.11 -17.50 15.25
C ILE A 97 0.27 -18.07 15.56
N ARG A 98 1.31 -17.59 14.88
CA ARG A 98 2.68 -18.12 14.98
C ARG A 98 3.25 -18.15 16.40
N PRO A 99 3.07 -17.12 17.26
CA PRO A 99 3.58 -17.13 18.64
C PRO A 99 2.86 -18.10 19.58
N LEU A 100 1.75 -18.71 19.15
CA LEU A 100 0.93 -19.60 19.98
C LEU A 100 1.25 -21.08 19.78
N PHE A 101 2.42 -21.37 19.19
CA PHE A 101 2.96 -22.72 19.11
C PHE A 101 4.13 -22.85 20.07
N ASP A 102 4.23 -24.03 20.69
CA ASP A 102 5.34 -24.36 21.58
C ASP A 102 6.67 -24.37 20.81
N ASP A 103 7.74 -23.92 21.45
CA ASP A 103 9.08 -23.87 20.85
C ASP A 103 9.62 -25.25 20.48
N ASN A 104 9.06 -26.35 21.01
CA ASN A 104 9.43 -27.72 20.64
C ASN A 104 8.62 -28.24 19.44
N TYR A 105 7.61 -27.51 18.95
CA TYR A 105 6.80 -27.94 17.82
C TYR A 105 7.46 -27.59 16.47
N ARG A 106 7.80 -28.61 15.68
CA ARG A 106 8.51 -28.47 14.38
C ARG A 106 7.86 -29.27 13.24
N ASN A 107 6.58 -29.63 13.39
CA ASN A 107 5.83 -30.30 12.34
C ASN A 107 5.39 -29.27 11.30
N GLU A 108 5.53 -29.64 10.02
CA GLU A 108 5.02 -28.85 8.90
C GLU A 108 3.52 -28.65 9.08
N THR A 109 3.09 -27.40 9.19
CA THR A 109 1.70 -27.05 9.49
C THR A 109 1.21 -26.10 8.41
N GLN A 110 0.08 -26.43 7.81
CA GLN A 110 -0.54 -25.62 6.78
C GLN A 110 -1.94 -25.21 7.21
N ILE A 111 -2.26 -23.93 7.00
CA ILE A 111 -3.60 -23.36 7.19
C ILE A 111 -4.03 -22.79 5.85
N ILE A 112 -5.13 -23.31 5.29
CA ILE A 112 -5.70 -22.81 4.05
C ILE A 112 -7.09 -22.23 4.36
N ALA A 113 -7.21 -20.91 4.20
CA ALA A 113 -8.48 -20.20 4.23
C ALA A 113 -8.92 -19.89 2.80
N THR A 114 -10.18 -20.17 2.47
CA THR A 114 -10.73 -19.93 1.14
C THR A 114 -12.12 -19.34 1.24
N THR A 115 -12.31 -18.18 0.61
CA THR A 115 -13.62 -17.54 0.53
C THR A 115 -14.46 -18.24 -0.53
N TYR A 116 -15.63 -18.77 -0.13
CA TYR A 116 -16.55 -19.54 -0.98
C TYR A 116 -17.85 -18.80 -1.30
N SER A 117 -18.22 -17.81 -0.49
CA SER A 117 -19.36 -16.92 -0.72
C SER A 117 -18.96 -15.53 -0.25
N PHE A 118 -19.36 -14.49 -0.97
CA PHE A 118 -19.06 -13.11 -0.65
C PHE A 118 -20.26 -12.23 -0.94
N ASP A 119 -20.73 -11.51 0.08
CA ASP A 119 -21.97 -10.74 0.05
C ASP A 119 -21.80 -9.28 -0.40
N LYS A 120 -20.58 -8.88 -0.77
CA LYS A 120 -20.20 -7.50 -1.13
C LYS A 120 -20.32 -6.47 0.00
N GLU A 121 -20.62 -6.91 1.22
CA GLU A 121 -20.71 -6.03 2.39
C GLU A 121 -19.61 -6.30 3.41
N ASN A 122 -19.38 -7.57 3.73
CA ASN A 122 -18.55 -8.00 4.85
C ASN A 122 -17.20 -8.53 4.34
N ASP A 123 -16.09 -7.94 4.78
CA ASP A 123 -14.75 -8.39 4.38
C ASP A 123 -14.44 -9.80 4.95
N PRO A 124 -14.05 -10.77 4.12
CA PRO A 124 -13.73 -12.14 4.56
C PRO A 124 -12.44 -12.28 5.38
N ASP A 125 -11.58 -11.26 5.44
CA ASP A 125 -10.27 -11.34 6.11
C ASP A 125 -10.36 -11.70 7.61
N VAL A 126 -11.24 -11.02 8.36
CA VAL A 126 -11.44 -11.28 9.79
C VAL A 126 -12.12 -12.64 10.05
N LEU A 127 -12.99 -13.09 9.14
CA LEU A 127 -13.57 -14.43 9.17
C LEU A 127 -12.49 -15.49 8.97
N ALA A 128 -11.51 -15.23 8.12
CA ALA A 128 -10.39 -16.14 7.90
C ALA A 128 -9.50 -16.28 9.14
N ILE A 129 -9.26 -15.19 9.90
CA ILE A 129 -8.54 -15.24 11.19
C ILE A 129 -9.30 -16.11 12.19
N VAL A 130 -10.60 -15.85 12.36
CA VAL A 130 -11.48 -16.62 13.26
C VAL A 130 -11.52 -18.09 12.85
N GLY A 131 -11.62 -18.37 11.55
CA GLY A 131 -11.68 -19.72 11.02
C GLY A 131 -10.37 -20.49 11.18
N ALA A 132 -9.22 -19.83 11.01
CA ALA A 132 -7.91 -20.43 11.25
C ALA A 132 -7.74 -20.85 12.72
N SER A 133 -8.09 -19.95 13.64
CA SER A 133 -8.09 -20.21 15.08
C SER A 133 -9.02 -21.37 15.45
N ALA A 134 -10.26 -21.37 14.96
CA ALA A 134 -11.22 -22.43 15.25
C ALA A 134 -10.83 -23.78 14.63
N ALA A 135 -10.30 -23.80 13.41
CA ALA A 135 -9.78 -25.02 12.78
C ALA A 135 -8.63 -25.63 13.59
N LEU A 136 -7.68 -24.81 14.07
CA LEU A 136 -6.61 -25.26 14.97
C LEU A 136 -7.17 -25.75 16.31
N ALA A 137 -8.13 -25.03 16.88
CA ALA A 137 -8.74 -25.36 18.17
C ALA A 137 -9.42 -26.75 18.14
N VAL A 138 -10.16 -27.09 17.08
CA VAL A 138 -10.82 -28.40 16.94
C VAL A 138 -9.87 -29.52 16.47
N SER A 139 -8.68 -29.19 15.99
CA SER A 139 -7.68 -30.17 15.53
C SER A 139 -6.90 -30.82 16.68
N ASN A 140 -6.07 -31.82 16.36
CA ASN A 140 -5.10 -32.41 17.28
C ASN A 140 -3.78 -31.63 17.35
N ILE A 141 -3.63 -30.52 16.64
CA ILE A 141 -2.39 -29.73 16.60
C ILE A 141 -2.21 -28.97 17.93
N PRO A 142 -1.01 -28.97 18.54
CA PRO A 142 -0.75 -28.33 19.84
C PRO A 142 -0.67 -26.82 19.67
N PHE A 143 -1.80 -26.15 19.87
CA PHE A 143 -1.99 -24.71 19.70
C PHE A 143 -2.48 -24.10 21.01
N LEU A 144 -1.82 -23.04 21.48
CA LEU A 144 -2.03 -22.36 22.76
C LEU A 144 -3.13 -21.28 22.73
N GLY A 145 -3.82 -21.12 21.60
CA GLY A 145 -4.98 -20.25 21.48
C GLY A 145 -6.24 -20.80 22.17
N PRO A 146 -7.46 -20.41 21.75
CA PRO A 146 -7.77 -19.72 20.49
C PRO A 146 -7.58 -18.20 20.54
N ILE A 147 -7.45 -17.62 19.35
CA ILE A 147 -7.56 -16.18 19.09
C ILE A 147 -8.87 -15.86 18.35
N ALA A 148 -9.24 -14.60 18.30
CA ALA A 148 -10.19 -14.07 17.33
C ALA A 148 -9.55 -12.93 16.53
N GLY A 149 -10.20 -12.54 15.43
CA GLY A 149 -9.87 -11.34 14.66
C GLY A 149 -11.13 -10.53 14.44
N VAL A 150 -11.03 -9.21 14.61
CA VAL A 150 -12.11 -8.26 14.33
C VAL A 150 -11.55 -7.06 13.58
N ARG A 151 -12.42 -6.38 12.82
CA ARG A 151 -12.12 -5.08 12.24
C ARG A 151 -12.89 -4.03 13.02
N VAL A 152 -12.24 -2.93 13.38
CA VAL A 152 -12.86 -1.80 14.06
C VAL A 152 -12.63 -0.56 13.22
N CYS A 153 -13.70 0.18 12.96
CA CYS A 153 -13.59 1.53 12.42
C CYS A 153 -14.33 2.53 13.28
N ARG A 154 -14.16 3.83 13.00
CA ARG A 154 -14.92 4.90 13.63
C ARG A 154 -15.63 5.74 12.58
N VAL A 155 -16.96 5.79 12.64
CA VAL A 155 -17.82 6.54 11.72
C VAL A 155 -18.59 7.56 12.52
N ASP A 156 -18.52 8.83 12.12
CA ASP A 156 -19.16 9.95 12.82
C ASP A 156 -18.85 10.00 14.34
N GLY A 157 -17.64 9.58 14.72
CA GLY A 157 -17.18 9.52 16.11
C GLY A 157 -17.52 8.23 16.86
N GLU A 158 -18.32 7.34 16.30
CA GLU A 158 -18.77 6.10 16.93
C GLU A 158 -17.98 4.87 16.44
N LEU A 159 -17.54 4.03 17.37
CA LEU A 159 -16.78 2.81 17.06
C LEU A 159 -17.71 1.68 16.59
N VAL A 160 -17.36 1.07 15.45
CA VAL A 160 -18.12 -0.01 14.81
C VAL A 160 -17.23 -1.24 14.66
N VAL A 161 -17.72 -2.41 15.07
CA VAL A 161 -17.04 -3.70 14.88
C VAL A 161 -17.54 -4.41 13.62
N ASN A 162 -16.62 -5.02 12.89
CA ASN A 162 -16.82 -5.67 11.60
C ASN A 162 -17.66 -4.79 10.65
N PRO A 163 -17.20 -3.56 10.38
CA PRO A 163 -17.91 -2.62 9.53
C PRO A 163 -18.04 -3.13 8.09
N THR A 164 -19.07 -2.64 7.41
CA THR A 164 -19.23 -2.82 5.95
C THR A 164 -18.20 -2.00 5.18
N PHE A 165 -17.94 -2.33 3.91
CA PHE A 165 -17.05 -1.53 3.05
C PHE A 165 -17.44 -0.04 3.00
N ALA A 166 -18.74 0.29 2.95
CA ALA A 166 -19.21 1.67 2.95
C ALA A 166 -18.90 2.40 4.28
N GLN A 167 -19.00 1.69 5.41
CA GLN A 167 -18.63 2.25 6.71
C GLN A 167 -17.12 2.45 6.85
N VAL A 168 -16.30 1.57 6.26
CA VAL A 168 -14.84 1.76 6.20
C VAL A 168 -14.49 3.01 5.39
N GLU A 169 -15.12 3.20 4.22
CA GLU A 169 -14.89 4.39 3.38
C GLU A 169 -15.26 5.70 4.09
N ALA A 170 -16.31 5.67 4.92
CA ALA A 170 -16.75 6.81 5.72
C ALA A 170 -15.96 7.01 7.03
N SER A 171 -15.02 6.13 7.36
CA SER A 171 -14.33 6.13 8.66
C SER A 171 -13.08 6.99 8.69
N ASP A 172 -12.70 7.46 9.88
CA ASP A 172 -11.44 8.17 10.11
C ASP A 172 -10.31 7.28 10.67
N ILE A 173 -10.63 6.06 11.10
CA ILE A 173 -9.68 5.03 11.50
C ILE A 173 -10.23 3.66 11.13
N GLU A 174 -9.36 2.78 10.64
CA GLU A 174 -9.66 1.37 10.39
C GLU A 174 -8.52 0.49 10.93
N LEU A 175 -8.85 -0.39 11.87
CA LEU A 175 -7.93 -1.35 12.48
C LEU A 175 -8.43 -2.77 12.30
N VAL A 176 -7.56 -3.68 11.87
CA VAL A 176 -7.73 -5.13 12.06
C VAL A 176 -6.95 -5.51 13.31
N VAL A 177 -7.64 -6.11 14.27
CA VAL A 177 -7.08 -6.49 15.58
C VAL A 177 -7.31 -7.98 15.79
N ALA A 178 -6.27 -8.70 16.20
CA ALA A 178 -6.37 -10.10 16.60
C ALA A 178 -5.72 -10.34 17.96
N GLY A 179 -6.29 -11.26 18.73
CA GLY A 179 -5.84 -11.53 20.09
C GLY A 179 -6.63 -12.64 20.79
N THR A 180 -6.19 -12.97 21.99
CA THR A 180 -6.85 -13.88 22.93
C THR A 180 -7.99 -13.18 23.67
N ASP A 181 -8.64 -13.86 24.61
CA ASP A 181 -9.70 -13.27 25.45
C ASP A 181 -9.20 -12.18 26.41
N ASP A 182 -7.89 -12.11 26.64
CA ASP A 182 -7.25 -11.23 27.62
C ASP A 182 -6.10 -10.38 27.06
N SER A 183 -5.61 -10.63 25.85
CA SER A 183 -4.46 -9.92 25.28
C SER A 183 -4.60 -9.71 23.77
N ILE A 184 -4.31 -8.48 23.32
CA ILE A 184 -4.07 -8.21 21.91
C ILE A 184 -2.75 -8.86 21.51
N MET A 185 -2.70 -9.43 20.31
CA MET A 185 -1.50 -10.06 19.76
C MET A 185 -1.02 -9.38 18.49
N MET A 186 -1.95 -8.85 17.68
CA MET A 186 -1.64 -8.25 16.40
C MET A 186 -2.59 -7.10 16.11
N VAL A 187 -2.05 -6.00 15.57
CA VAL A 187 -2.81 -4.89 15.01
C VAL A 187 -2.22 -4.52 13.65
N GLU A 188 -3.10 -4.19 12.71
CA GLU A 188 -2.78 -3.59 11.41
C GLU A 188 -3.85 -2.56 11.08
N GLY A 189 -3.48 -1.32 10.75
CA GLY A 189 -4.49 -0.31 10.42
C GLY A 189 -3.96 0.96 9.81
N GLU A 190 -4.89 1.78 9.35
CA GLU A 190 -4.67 3.12 8.80
C GLU A 190 -5.68 4.11 9.36
N ALA A 191 -5.36 5.40 9.28
CA ALA A 191 -6.20 6.45 9.83
C ALA A 191 -6.00 7.80 9.12
N ASN A 192 -6.99 8.68 9.27
CA ASN A 192 -6.97 10.05 8.78
C ASN A 192 -6.60 11.02 9.92
N GLU A 193 -5.33 10.96 10.36
CA GLU A 193 -4.76 11.83 11.42
C GLU A 193 -5.51 11.74 12.78
N VAL A 194 -5.76 10.53 13.28
CA VAL A 194 -6.40 10.33 14.59
C VAL A 194 -5.39 10.43 15.74
N SER A 195 -5.86 10.81 16.94
CA SER A 195 -4.99 10.90 18.11
C SER A 195 -4.61 9.52 18.67
N GLU A 196 -3.56 9.47 19.48
CA GLU A 196 -3.15 8.28 20.22
C GLU A 196 -4.26 7.76 21.17
N GLU A 197 -5.10 8.65 21.71
CA GLU A 197 -6.24 8.31 22.58
C GLU A 197 -7.32 7.56 21.81
N VAL A 198 -7.69 8.04 20.63
CA VAL A 198 -8.67 7.39 19.76
C VAL A 198 -8.20 5.99 19.34
N MET A 199 -6.91 5.85 19.03
CA MET A 199 -6.30 4.55 18.76
C MET A 199 -6.48 3.59 19.95
N LEU A 200 -6.18 4.04 21.17
CA LEU A 200 -6.33 3.21 22.37
C LEU A 200 -7.78 2.81 22.62
N ASP A 201 -8.74 3.72 22.42
CA ASP A 201 -10.16 3.42 22.60
C ASP A 201 -10.65 2.38 21.58
N ALA A 202 -10.21 2.48 20.32
CA ALA A 202 -10.49 1.48 19.30
C ALA A 202 -9.91 0.09 19.67
N LEU A 203 -8.71 0.04 20.25
CA LEU A 203 -8.08 -1.21 20.72
C LEU A 203 -8.83 -1.81 21.92
N ARG A 204 -9.26 -0.99 22.88
CA ARG A 204 -10.08 -1.44 24.03
C ARG A 204 -11.39 -2.03 23.55
N PHE A 205 -12.08 -1.32 22.67
CA PHE A 205 -13.32 -1.79 22.06
C PHE A 205 -13.13 -3.10 21.29
N ALA A 206 -12.03 -3.24 20.52
CA ALA A 206 -11.70 -4.48 19.83
C ALA A 206 -11.54 -5.66 20.81
N GLN A 207 -10.80 -5.48 21.90
CA GLN A 207 -10.55 -6.53 22.90
C GLN A 207 -11.85 -7.09 23.49
N GLU A 208 -12.86 -6.25 23.72
CA GLU A 208 -14.17 -6.70 24.21
C GLU A 208 -14.89 -7.61 23.20
N GLN A 209 -14.76 -7.33 21.91
CA GLN A 209 -15.38 -8.14 20.85
C GLN A 209 -14.59 -9.44 20.61
N LEU A 210 -13.26 -9.39 20.68
CA LEU A 210 -12.40 -10.57 20.60
C LEU A 210 -12.79 -11.61 21.65
N LYS A 211 -12.99 -11.17 22.90
CA LYS A 211 -13.40 -12.04 24.01
C LYS A 211 -14.67 -12.84 23.71
N LYS A 212 -15.69 -12.21 23.11
CA LYS A 212 -16.95 -12.88 22.75
C LYS A 212 -16.73 -14.02 21.75
N ILE A 213 -15.94 -13.78 20.70
CA ILE A 213 -15.67 -14.77 19.66
C ILE A 213 -14.77 -15.89 20.20
N VAL A 214 -13.73 -15.56 20.97
CA VAL A 214 -12.83 -16.52 21.61
C VAL A 214 -13.61 -17.50 22.49
N THR A 215 -14.57 -17.01 23.29
CA THR A 215 -15.45 -17.87 24.10
C THR A 215 -16.18 -18.90 23.25
N VAL A 216 -16.76 -18.48 22.13
CA VAL A 216 -17.47 -19.39 21.21
C VAL A 216 -16.56 -20.44 20.57
N ILE A 217 -15.32 -20.07 20.22
CA ILE A 217 -14.35 -21.05 19.72
C ILE A 217 -13.97 -22.07 20.80
N LYS A 218 -13.77 -21.62 22.05
CA LYS A 218 -13.49 -22.51 23.20
C LYS A 218 -14.64 -23.50 23.43
N GLU A 219 -15.89 -23.04 23.35
CA GLU A 219 -17.07 -23.90 23.47
C GLU A 219 -17.16 -24.93 22.35
N LEU A 220 -16.91 -24.54 21.10
CA LEU A 220 -16.88 -25.47 19.97
C LEU A 220 -15.80 -26.55 20.16
N ALA A 221 -14.58 -26.14 20.55
CA ALA A 221 -13.47 -27.05 20.78
C ALA A 221 -13.73 -28.00 21.97
N ALA A 222 -14.41 -27.55 23.02
CA ALA A 222 -14.81 -28.41 24.12
C ALA A 222 -15.82 -29.49 23.71
N GLU A 223 -16.70 -29.19 22.76
CA GLU A 223 -17.75 -30.11 22.30
C GLU A 223 -17.24 -31.15 21.28
N CYS A 224 -16.36 -30.73 20.36
CA CYS A 224 -15.95 -31.59 19.24
C CYS A 224 -14.44 -31.62 18.92
N GLY A 225 -13.62 -31.00 19.76
CA GLY A 225 -12.17 -30.94 19.55
C GLY A 225 -11.49 -32.29 19.68
N LYS A 226 -10.48 -32.53 18.85
CA LYS A 226 -9.64 -33.73 18.95
C LYS A 226 -8.64 -33.58 20.11
N PRO A 227 -8.24 -34.67 20.78
CA PRO A 227 -7.15 -34.65 21.76
C PRO A 227 -5.88 -34.06 21.13
N LYS A 228 -5.23 -33.14 21.83
CA LYS A 228 -4.00 -32.49 21.37
C LYS A 228 -2.84 -33.50 21.34
N MET A 229 -2.00 -33.38 20.33
CA MET A 229 -0.74 -34.09 20.24
C MET A 229 0.11 -33.76 21.47
N VAL A 230 0.66 -34.79 22.10
CA VAL A 230 1.61 -34.63 23.20
C VAL A 230 2.97 -34.33 22.60
N LEU A 231 3.55 -33.19 22.99
CA LEU A 231 4.92 -32.85 22.65
C LEU A 231 5.87 -33.49 23.66
N THR A 232 6.95 -34.08 23.17
CA THR A 232 8.05 -34.50 24.04
C THR A 232 8.94 -33.28 24.29
N PRO A 233 9.08 -32.81 25.54
CA PRO A 233 10.01 -31.72 25.84
C PRO A 233 11.42 -32.13 25.41
N LYS A 234 12.18 -31.18 24.87
CA LYS A 234 13.59 -31.41 24.60
C LYS A 234 14.33 -31.44 25.93
N GLU A 235 14.82 -32.60 26.35
CA GLU A 235 15.71 -32.68 27.51
C GLU A 235 17.03 -31.98 27.18
N GLN A 236 17.32 -30.89 27.88
CA GLN A 236 18.57 -30.16 27.75
C GLN A 236 19.55 -30.67 28.81
N ASP A 237 20.72 -31.14 28.38
CA ASP A 237 21.78 -31.57 29.29
C ASP A 237 22.28 -30.36 30.09
N GLN A 238 21.89 -30.30 31.37
CA GLN A 238 22.26 -29.20 32.27
C GLN A 238 23.78 -29.09 32.46
N THR A 239 24.50 -30.20 32.29
CA THR A 239 25.97 -30.21 32.33
C THR A 239 26.54 -29.44 31.15
N LEU A 240 26.01 -29.69 29.95
CA LEU A 240 26.39 -28.97 28.74
C LEU A 240 26.08 -27.46 28.88
N VAL A 241 24.89 -27.12 29.40
CA VAL A 241 24.51 -25.71 29.62
C VAL A 241 25.51 -25.00 30.53
N GLN A 242 25.91 -25.65 31.63
CA GLN A 242 26.88 -25.06 32.55
C GLN A 242 28.27 -24.90 31.91
N GLU A 243 28.73 -25.87 31.12
CA GLU A 243 30.03 -25.78 30.45
C GLU A 243 30.06 -24.70 29.36
N VAL A 244 28.97 -24.57 28.59
CA VAL A 244 28.82 -23.45 27.64
C VAL A 244 28.81 -22.11 28.38
N LYS A 245 28.14 -22.03 29.53
CA LYS A 245 28.09 -20.83 30.36
C LYS A 245 29.49 -20.42 30.84
N ASP A 246 30.26 -21.35 31.37
CA ASP A 246 31.59 -21.09 31.92
C ASP A 246 32.57 -20.57 30.84
N LEU A 247 32.40 -20.98 29.59
CA LEU A 247 33.26 -20.59 28.46
C LEU A 247 32.82 -19.28 27.77
N SER A 248 31.52 -19.04 27.66
CA SER A 248 30.98 -17.97 26.79
C SER A 248 30.39 -16.79 27.55
N PHE A 249 29.75 -17.01 28.70
CA PHE A 249 28.81 -16.04 29.31
C PHE A 249 29.46 -14.69 29.64
N LYS A 250 30.63 -14.71 30.27
CA LYS A 250 31.37 -13.48 30.62
C LYS A 250 31.78 -12.68 29.38
N ARG A 251 32.22 -13.35 28.31
CA ARG A 251 32.62 -12.68 27.07
C ARG A 251 31.41 -12.11 26.34
N LEU A 252 30.28 -12.83 26.33
CA LEU A 252 29.02 -12.31 25.81
C LEU A 252 28.59 -11.06 26.56
N GLU A 253 28.70 -11.07 27.89
CA GLU A 253 28.41 -9.89 28.73
C GLU A 253 29.33 -8.71 28.37
N GLU A 254 30.65 -8.94 28.28
CA GLU A 254 31.61 -7.89 27.87
C GLU A 254 31.26 -7.31 26.49
N ILE A 255 30.87 -8.14 25.51
CA ILE A 255 30.47 -7.70 24.17
C ILE A 255 29.17 -6.87 24.25
N ILE A 256 28.15 -7.35 24.95
CA ILE A 256 26.82 -6.71 25.03
C ILE A 256 26.89 -5.35 25.74
N PHE A 257 27.78 -5.23 26.73
CA PHE A 257 27.95 -4.01 27.53
C PHE A 257 28.91 -3.01 26.87
N THR A 258 29.57 -3.42 25.78
CA THR A 258 30.44 -2.55 24.97
C THR A 258 29.66 -2.03 23.77
N VAL A 259 29.74 -0.72 23.53
CA VAL A 259 29.11 -0.09 22.36
C VAL A 259 29.88 -0.49 21.10
N MET A 260 29.19 -1.14 20.16
CA MET A 260 29.76 -1.65 18.90
C MET A 260 28.78 -1.42 17.74
N ASP A 261 29.31 -1.25 16.53
CA ASP A 261 28.50 -1.29 15.30
C ASP A 261 27.94 -2.70 15.03
N LYS A 262 26.99 -2.82 14.09
CA LYS A 262 26.29 -4.08 13.83
C LYS A 262 27.23 -5.20 13.43
N GLN A 263 28.14 -4.93 12.49
CA GLN A 263 29.00 -5.97 11.91
C GLN A 263 30.06 -6.42 12.91
N ALA A 264 30.74 -5.49 13.58
CA ALA A 264 31.74 -5.80 14.58
C ALA A 264 31.14 -6.61 15.75
N ARG A 265 29.90 -6.32 16.14
CA ARG A 265 29.19 -7.10 17.16
C ARG A 265 28.84 -8.51 16.67
N SER A 266 28.39 -8.64 15.42
CA SER A 266 28.14 -9.96 14.80
C SER A 266 29.41 -10.81 14.78
N ASP A 267 30.51 -10.23 14.29
CA ASP A 267 31.80 -10.91 14.20
C ASP A 267 32.31 -11.34 15.60
N ALA A 268 32.08 -10.52 16.63
CA ALA A 268 32.44 -10.85 18.01
C ALA A 268 31.60 -12.00 18.58
N PHE A 269 30.29 -12.04 18.32
CA PHE A 269 29.45 -13.17 18.71
C PHE A 269 29.81 -14.46 17.97
N ASP A 270 30.15 -14.36 16.68
CA ASP A 270 30.60 -15.50 15.87
C ASP A 270 31.93 -16.06 16.39
N ALA A 271 32.86 -15.19 16.81
CA ALA A 271 34.11 -15.60 17.42
C ALA A 271 33.89 -16.37 18.74
N VAL A 272 33.03 -15.87 19.63
CA VAL A 272 32.67 -16.57 20.88
C VAL A 272 32.02 -17.92 20.58
N SER A 273 31.11 -17.97 19.61
CA SER A 273 30.43 -19.19 19.20
C SER A 273 31.43 -20.22 18.66
N LYS A 274 32.33 -19.80 17.76
CA LYS A 274 33.36 -20.66 17.19
C LYS A 274 34.30 -21.22 18.25
N GLU A 275 34.83 -20.36 19.12
CA GLU A 275 35.76 -20.78 20.18
C GLU A 275 35.10 -21.73 21.19
N THR A 276 33.83 -21.49 21.53
CA THR A 276 33.07 -22.37 22.43
C THR A 276 32.83 -23.74 21.79
N ASN A 277 32.48 -23.77 20.51
CA ASN A 277 32.33 -25.03 19.77
C ASN A 277 33.66 -25.79 19.66
N GLU A 278 34.77 -25.10 19.33
CA GLU A 278 36.10 -25.71 19.26
C GLU A 278 36.54 -26.31 20.61
N ALA A 279 36.22 -25.65 21.74
CA ALA A 279 36.54 -26.15 23.07
C ALA A 279 35.70 -27.38 23.49
N LEU A 280 34.48 -27.50 22.99
CA LEU A 280 33.54 -28.56 23.40
C LEU A 280 33.40 -29.71 22.40
N VAL A 281 33.95 -29.57 21.18
CA VAL A 281 33.77 -30.55 20.09
C VAL A 281 34.26 -31.95 20.44
N GLU A 282 35.35 -32.09 21.21
CA GLU A 282 35.87 -33.40 21.61
C GLU A 282 34.95 -34.11 22.61
N LYS A 283 34.25 -33.34 23.45
CA LYS A 283 33.37 -33.86 24.51
C LYS A 283 31.92 -34.05 24.04
N TYR A 284 31.46 -33.17 23.15
CA TYR A 284 30.10 -33.13 22.63
C TYR A 284 30.11 -33.12 21.09
N PRO A 285 30.54 -34.22 20.44
CA PRO A 285 30.56 -34.30 18.99
C PRO A 285 29.15 -34.12 18.41
N GLU A 286 29.05 -33.42 17.28
CA GLU A 286 27.80 -33.17 16.53
C GLU A 286 26.73 -32.34 17.28
N GLN A 287 27.09 -31.70 18.41
CA GLN A 287 26.16 -30.86 19.19
C GLN A 287 26.27 -29.34 18.91
N GLU A 288 26.94 -28.94 17.84
CA GLU A 288 27.16 -27.51 17.49
C GLU A 288 25.85 -26.69 17.47
N LYS A 289 24.78 -27.25 16.88
CA LYS A 289 23.47 -26.58 16.86
C LYS A 289 22.88 -26.39 18.27
N VAL A 290 23.12 -27.32 19.18
CA VAL A 290 22.64 -27.23 20.57
C VAL A 290 23.45 -26.19 21.34
N ILE A 291 24.78 -26.18 21.17
CA ILE A 291 25.69 -25.20 21.77
C ILE A 291 25.32 -23.79 21.31
N ASN A 292 25.13 -23.58 20.00
CA ASN A 292 24.74 -22.27 19.46
C ASN A 292 23.35 -21.82 19.93
N GLY A 293 22.42 -22.76 20.15
CA GLY A 293 21.13 -22.47 20.79
C GLY A 293 21.29 -21.96 22.22
N ILE A 294 22.14 -22.61 23.03
CA ILE A 294 22.42 -22.16 24.41
C ILE A 294 23.07 -20.77 24.44
N ILE A 295 24.02 -20.53 23.53
CA ILE A 295 24.66 -19.21 23.39
C ILE A 295 23.62 -18.15 23.02
N HIS A 296 22.69 -18.47 22.12
CA HIS A 296 21.59 -17.58 21.74
C HIS A 296 20.66 -17.27 22.93
N ASP A 297 20.34 -18.26 23.76
CA ASP A 297 19.55 -18.07 24.99
C ASP A 297 20.27 -17.14 25.99
N PHE A 298 21.60 -17.27 26.13
CA PHE A 298 22.38 -16.35 26.97
C PHE A 298 22.45 -14.94 26.39
N GLN A 299 22.50 -14.78 25.07
CA GLN A 299 22.39 -13.46 24.44
C GLN A 299 21.02 -12.84 24.74
N TYR A 300 19.93 -13.60 24.64
CA TYR A 300 18.58 -13.15 25.01
C TYR A 300 18.56 -12.64 26.45
N GLU A 301 19.04 -13.42 27.42
CA GLU A 301 19.08 -13.03 28.84
C GLU A 301 19.90 -11.75 29.06
N LEU A 302 21.13 -11.71 28.54
CA LEU A 302 22.09 -10.63 28.79
C LEU A 302 21.66 -9.30 28.17
N ILE A 303 21.09 -9.32 26.96
CA ILE A 303 20.62 -8.11 26.28
C ILE A 303 19.46 -7.49 27.07
N ARG A 304 18.52 -8.31 27.52
CA ARG A 304 17.36 -7.85 28.30
C ARG A 304 17.79 -7.31 29.65
N ARG A 305 18.70 -8.01 30.33
CA ARG A 305 19.29 -7.54 31.59
C ARG A 305 19.99 -6.19 31.42
N CYS A 306 20.79 -6.03 30.38
CA CYS A 306 21.49 -4.78 30.09
C CYS A 306 20.51 -3.60 29.95
N ILE A 307 19.40 -3.81 29.23
CA ILE A 307 18.41 -2.76 29.00
C ILE A 307 17.59 -2.46 30.27
N LEU A 308 17.12 -3.49 30.98
CA LEU A 308 16.26 -3.32 32.16
C LEU A 308 17.01 -2.80 33.39
N GLU A 309 18.23 -3.29 33.64
CA GLU A 309 18.99 -2.94 34.85
C GLU A 309 19.88 -1.72 34.64
N ASN A 310 20.54 -1.60 33.48
CA ASN A 310 21.53 -0.55 33.23
C ASN A 310 20.99 0.61 32.38
N ASN A 311 19.76 0.51 31.85
CA ASN A 311 19.15 1.48 30.94
C ASN A 311 20.06 1.82 29.75
N LEU A 312 20.83 0.83 29.29
CA LEU A 312 21.82 0.95 28.24
C LEU A 312 21.47 0.01 27.08
N ARG A 313 21.44 0.56 25.87
CA ARG A 313 21.21 -0.20 24.64
C ARG A 313 22.53 -0.62 23.99
N LEU A 314 22.45 -1.56 23.06
CA LEU A 314 23.61 -2.17 22.37
C LEU A 314 24.47 -1.18 21.58
N ASP A 315 23.90 -0.03 21.22
CA ASP A 315 24.58 1.06 20.52
C ASP A 315 24.84 2.28 21.42
N GLY A 316 24.69 2.12 22.74
CA GLY A 316 24.95 3.15 23.74
C GLY A 316 23.84 4.16 23.93
N ARG A 317 22.73 4.06 23.19
CA ARG A 317 21.57 4.94 23.34
C ARG A 317 20.80 4.67 24.63
N GLN A 318 20.10 5.69 25.09
CA GLN A 318 19.01 5.52 26.04
C GLN A 318 17.74 5.02 25.34
N THR A 319 16.78 4.53 26.13
CA THR A 319 15.51 3.94 25.66
C THR A 319 14.71 4.87 24.75
N HIS A 320 14.63 6.17 25.05
CA HIS A 320 13.90 7.16 24.26
C HIS A 320 14.66 7.76 23.04
N GLN A 321 15.96 7.50 22.89
CA GLN A 321 16.80 8.22 21.92
C GLN A 321 16.69 7.63 20.51
N ILE A 322 16.55 8.51 19.52
CA ILE A 322 16.50 8.17 18.08
C ILE A 322 17.92 8.13 17.51
N ARG A 323 18.19 7.22 16.56
CA ARG A 323 19.48 7.19 15.85
C ARG A 323 19.69 8.46 15.01
N PRO A 324 20.95 8.82 14.69
CA PRO A 324 21.24 9.92 13.78
C PRO A 324 20.51 9.76 12.45
N ILE A 325 19.97 10.86 11.92
CA ILE A 325 19.23 10.89 10.65
C ILE A 325 19.98 11.79 9.66
N THR A 326 20.17 11.29 8.43
CA THR A 326 20.64 12.08 7.29
C THR A 326 19.66 11.93 6.13
N ILE A 327 19.47 13.01 5.39
CA ILE A 327 18.48 13.10 4.32
C ILE A 327 19.11 13.81 3.12
N GLU A 328 18.99 13.20 1.95
CA GLU A 328 19.39 13.79 0.67
C GLU A 328 18.21 13.72 -0.32
N LEU A 329 17.94 14.81 -1.03
CA LEU A 329 16.86 14.92 -2.02
C LEU A 329 17.43 15.06 -3.42
N GLY A 330 16.67 14.62 -4.44
CA GLY A 330 17.05 14.80 -5.85
C GLY A 330 18.33 14.07 -6.27
N LEU A 331 18.69 12.97 -5.59
CA LEU A 331 19.92 12.21 -5.83
C LEU A 331 19.96 11.55 -7.22
N LEU A 332 18.82 11.05 -7.69
CA LEU A 332 18.73 10.29 -8.94
C LEU A 332 18.47 11.23 -10.13
N ALA A 333 19.38 11.19 -11.11
CA ALA A 333 19.44 12.16 -12.21
C ALA A 333 18.22 12.18 -13.18
N ARG A 334 17.40 11.12 -13.21
CA ARG A 334 16.32 10.95 -14.20
C ARG A 334 14.95 10.70 -13.60
N THR A 335 14.87 10.39 -12.31
CA THR A 335 13.58 10.19 -11.64
C THR A 335 12.84 11.50 -11.51
N HIS A 336 11.51 11.47 -11.41
CA HIS A 336 10.76 12.70 -11.20
C HIS A 336 11.05 13.31 -9.82
N ALA A 337 11.32 12.47 -8.83
CA ALA A 337 11.97 12.88 -7.58
C ALA A 337 12.62 11.68 -6.90
N SER A 338 13.50 11.96 -5.95
CA SER A 338 14.10 10.91 -5.12
C SER A 338 14.49 11.44 -3.75
N ALA A 339 14.46 10.57 -2.76
CA ALA A 339 14.93 10.85 -1.41
C ALA A 339 15.74 9.66 -0.88
N LEU A 340 16.94 9.93 -0.38
CA LEU A 340 17.72 9.00 0.42
C LEU A 340 17.53 9.37 1.90
N PHE A 341 16.83 8.52 2.63
CA PHE A 341 16.63 8.67 4.07
C PHE A 341 17.46 7.61 4.78
N THR A 342 18.39 8.06 5.63
CA THR A 342 19.22 7.18 6.46
C THR A 342 18.99 7.48 7.93
N ARG A 343 18.67 6.44 8.72
CA ARG A 343 18.53 6.52 10.18
C ARG A 343 19.38 5.43 10.84
N GLY A 344 20.51 5.84 11.41
CA GLY A 344 21.58 4.91 11.79
C GLY A 344 21.98 4.04 10.60
N GLU A 345 22.01 2.71 10.77
CA GLU A 345 22.32 1.72 9.72
C GLU A 345 21.03 1.23 9.01
N THR A 346 20.07 2.11 8.79
CA THR A 346 18.86 1.81 8.01
C THR A 346 18.66 2.88 6.95
N GLN A 347 18.75 2.48 5.69
CA GLN A 347 18.77 3.37 4.55
C GLN A 347 17.73 2.96 3.52
N SER A 348 16.85 3.91 3.17
CA SER A 348 15.87 3.77 2.11
C SER A 348 16.15 4.80 1.03
N LEU A 349 16.42 4.33 -0.19
CA LEU A 349 16.41 5.14 -1.40
C LEU A 349 15.03 5.02 -2.03
N THR A 350 14.25 6.09 -1.97
CA THR A 350 12.91 6.11 -2.56
C THR A 350 12.88 6.99 -3.79
N SER A 351 12.32 6.47 -4.89
CA SER A 351 12.08 7.21 -6.13
C SER A 351 10.59 7.41 -6.36
N LEU A 352 10.23 8.60 -6.86
CA LEU A 352 8.89 8.93 -7.32
C LEU A 352 8.83 8.91 -8.84
N THR A 353 7.78 8.27 -9.36
CA THR A 353 7.35 8.36 -10.75
C THR A 353 5.91 8.86 -10.79
N LEU A 354 5.65 9.82 -11.69
CA LEU A 354 4.35 10.39 -11.97
C LEU A 354 3.90 9.87 -13.33
N GLY A 355 2.70 9.32 -13.41
CA GLY A 355 2.14 8.72 -14.61
C GLY A 355 0.82 9.36 -15.02
N SER A 356 0.37 8.99 -16.21
CA SER A 356 -0.96 9.31 -16.73
C SER A 356 -2.03 8.43 -16.09
N LYS A 357 -3.30 8.64 -16.47
CA LYS A 357 -4.41 7.76 -16.04
C LYS A 357 -4.23 6.30 -16.50
N ASN A 358 -3.54 6.06 -17.63
CA ASN A 358 -3.27 4.71 -18.12
C ASN A 358 -2.27 3.94 -17.26
N ASP A 359 -1.49 4.64 -16.43
CA ASP A 359 -0.51 4.03 -15.51
C ASP A 359 -1.13 3.62 -14.16
N GLN A 360 -2.43 3.88 -13.96
CA GLN A 360 -3.14 3.47 -12.75
C GLN A 360 -3.34 1.93 -12.76
N GLN A 361 -3.26 1.32 -11.58
CA GLN A 361 -3.39 -0.14 -11.46
C GLN A 361 -4.87 -0.53 -11.40
N ILE A 362 -5.30 -1.43 -12.27
CA ILE A 362 -6.63 -2.06 -12.17
C ILE A 362 -6.60 -3.14 -11.10
N ILE A 363 -7.54 -3.07 -10.16
CA ILE A 363 -7.75 -4.06 -9.10
C ILE A 363 -8.99 -4.88 -9.45
N ASP A 364 -8.75 -6.13 -9.84
CA ASP A 364 -9.81 -7.12 -10.12
C ASP A 364 -9.85 -8.18 -9.00
N GLY A 365 -10.68 -7.91 -8.00
CA GLY A 365 -10.94 -8.80 -6.86
C GLY A 365 -12.38 -9.32 -6.82
N LEU A 366 -12.86 -9.60 -5.61
CA LEU A 366 -14.26 -10.00 -5.38
C LEU A 366 -15.27 -8.86 -5.58
N MET A 367 -14.84 -7.61 -5.35
CA MET A 367 -15.63 -6.40 -5.61
C MET A 367 -15.65 -6.08 -7.11
N GLU A 368 -16.43 -5.07 -7.49
CA GLU A 368 -16.35 -4.49 -8.83
C GLU A 368 -14.92 -3.99 -9.11
N GLU A 369 -14.53 -4.01 -10.38
CA GLU A 369 -13.21 -3.53 -10.78
C GLU A 369 -13.03 -2.09 -10.32
N SER A 370 -11.92 -1.84 -9.63
CA SER A 370 -11.55 -0.52 -9.14
C SER A 370 -10.17 -0.15 -9.62
N VAL A 371 -9.82 1.12 -9.48
CA VAL A 371 -8.55 1.65 -9.95
C VAL A 371 -7.77 2.22 -8.78
N LYS A 372 -6.51 1.82 -8.69
CA LYS A 372 -5.56 2.27 -7.68
C LYS A 372 -4.56 3.24 -8.30
N ARG A 373 -4.71 4.52 -7.95
CA ARG A 373 -3.92 5.65 -8.44
C ARG A 373 -2.54 5.78 -7.77
N PHE A 374 -2.40 5.34 -6.52
CA PHE A 374 -1.16 5.42 -5.76
C PHE A 374 -0.64 4.04 -5.45
N ASN A 375 0.62 3.76 -5.81
CA ASN A 375 1.29 2.50 -5.57
C ASN A 375 2.61 2.73 -4.85
N LEU A 376 2.87 1.98 -3.78
CA LEU A 376 4.19 1.92 -3.15
C LEU A 376 4.74 0.50 -3.25
N HIS A 377 5.83 0.36 -4.00
CA HIS A 377 6.58 -0.88 -4.09
C HIS A 377 7.80 -0.82 -3.17
N TYR A 378 7.96 -1.83 -2.35
CA TYR A 378 9.04 -1.95 -1.38
C TYR A 378 9.91 -3.15 -1.78
N ASN A 379 11.23 -2.94 -1.86
CA ASN A 379 12.19 -3.97 -2.19
C ASN A 379 13.24 -4.10 -1.09
N PHE A 380 13.56 -5.34 -0.72
CA PHE A 380 14.52 -5.68 0.32
C PHE A 380 15.60 -6.63 -0.24
N PRO A 381 16.60 -6.09 -0.96
CA PRO A 381 17.65 -6.91 -1.53
C PRO A 381 18.55 -7.50 -0.43
N ALA A 382 19.08 -8.71 -0.66
CA ALA A 382 19.90 -9.44 0.33
C ALA A 382 21.16 -8.67 0.78
N PHE A 383 21.74 -7.85 -0.12
CA PHE A 383 22.90 -7.03 0.23
C PHE A 383 22.59 -5.99 1.32
N SER A 384 21.33 -5.61 1.52
CA SER A 384 20.95 -4.62 2.55
C SER A 384 21.19 -5.10 3.98
N VAL A 385 21.37 -6.41 4.16
CA VAL A 385 21.74 -7.04 5.42
C VAL A 385 23.11 -7.73 5.35
N GLY A 386 23.86 -7.55 4.25
CA GLY A 386 25.16 -8.19 4.04
C GLY A 386 25.10 -9.66 3.65
N GLU A 387 23.94 -10.16 3.22
CA GLU A 387 23.73 -11.58 2.89
C GLU A 387 23.67 -11.85 1.38
N THR A 388 23.76 -13.12 1.01
CA THR A 388 23.44 -13.60 -0.34
C THR A 388 22.10 -14.31 -0.34
N GLY A 389 21.32 -14.17 -1.41
CA GLY A 389 19.99 -14.77 -1.49
C GLY A 389 19.56 -14.99 -2.93
N ARG A 390 18.53 -15.81 -3.12
CA ARG A 390 17.91 -15.99 -4.43
C ARG A 390 17.21 -14.70 -4.82
N TYR A 391 17.59 -14.13 -5.97
CA TYR A 391 16.89 -12.98 -6.53
C TYR A 391 15.63 -13.46 -7.28
N SER A 392 14.57 -13.76 -6.50
CA SER A 392 13.25 -14.14 -7.02
C SER A 392 12.30 -12.94 -7.08
N GLY A 393 11.02 -13.19 -7.40
CA GLY A 393 9.99 -12.16 -7.27
C GLY A 393 9.75 -11.73 -5.82
N VAL A 394 8.96 -10.66 -5.67
CA VAL A 394 8.62 -10.03 -4.39
C VAL A 394 8.04 -11.01 -3.38
N GLY A 395 8.61 -11.06 -2.18
CA GLY A 395 8.19 -11.88 -1.06
C GLY A 395 7.03 -11.27 -0.27
N ARG A 396 6.43 -12.07 0.63
CA ARG A 396 5.28 -11.62 1.45
C ARG A 396 5.63 -10.48 2.39
N ARG A 397 6.85 -10.47 2.94
CA ARG A 397 7.30 -9.41 3.85
C ARG A 397 7.37 -8.08 3.13
N GLU A 398 7.91 -8.07 1.92
CA GLU A 398 8.02 -6.90 1.06
C GLU A 398 6.65 -6.33 0.69
N VAL A 399 5.70 -7.18 0.28
CA VAL A 399 4.31 -6.75 0.00
C VAL A 399 3.67 -6.08 1.23
N GLY A 400 3.81 -6.68 2.42
CA GLY A 400 3.19 -6.08 3.61
C GLY A 400 3.92 -4.84 4.16
N HIS A 401 5.24 -4.75 4.04
CA HIS A 401 5.96 -3.50 4.35
C HIS A 401 5.59 -2.38 3.38
N GLY A 402 5.46 -2.71 2.08
CA GLY A 402 4.99 -1.77 1.06
C GLY A 402 3.59 -1.27 1.37
N ASN A 403 2.66 -2.18 1.67
CA ASN A 403 1.29 -1.84 2.06
C ASN A 403 1.23 -0.96 3.32
N LEU A 404 2.00 -1.28 4.37
CA LEU A 404 2.05 -0.45 5.58
C LEU A 404 2.51 0.98 5.26
N ALA A 405 3.57 1.12 4.45
CA ALA A 405 4.07 2.43 4.07
C ALA A 405 3.09 3.19 3.15
N GLU A 406 2.44 2.48 2.22
CA GLU A 406 1.44 3.04 1.31
C GLU A 406 0.25 3.62 2.09
N ARG A 407 -0.35 2.81 2.98
CA ARG A 407 -1.48 3.20 3.82
C ARG A 407 -1.14 4.36 4.76
N SER A 408 0.10 4.43 5.23
CA SER A 408 0.58 5.53 6.05
C SER A 408 0.66 6.88 5.30
N LEU A 409 0.90 6.85 3.99
CA LEU A 409 1.07 8.05 3.16
C LEU A 409 -0.22 8.48 2.44
N LYS A 410 -1.08 7.51 2.10
CA LYS A 410 -2.32 7.69 1.34
C LYS A 410 -3.23 8.81 1.89
N PRO A 411 -3.47 8.97 3.21
CA PRO A 411 -4.32 10.03 3.76
C PRO A 411 -3.85 11.46 3.43
N MET A 412 -2.54 11.64 3.19
CA MET A 412 -1.93 12.93 2.92
C MET A 412 -1.90 13.28 1.43
N LEU A 413 -2.28 12.35 0.54
CA LEU A 413 -2.27 12.60 -0.88
C LEU A 413 -3.37 13.58 -1.31
N PRO A 414 -3.12 14.40 -2.33
CA PRO A 414 -4.14 15.26 -2.92
C PRO A 414 -5.22 14.43 -3.65
N VAL A 415 -6.43 14.97 -3.66
CA VAL A 415 -7.53 14.42 -4.48
C VAL A 415 -7.15 14.48 -5.96
N GLU A 416 -7.68 13.56 -6.76
CA GLU A 416 -7.32 13.42 -8.17
C GLU A 416 -7.62 14.69 -8.99
N LYS A 417 -8.69 15.40 -8.64
CA LYS A 417 -9.05 16.66 -9.28
C LYS A 417 -7.95 17.72 -9.20
N ASP A 418 -7.27 17.80 -8.05
CA ASP A 418 -6.24 18.81 -7.80
C ASP A 418 -4.86 18.35 -8.29
N PHE A 419 -4.64 17.04 -8.36
CA PHE A 419 -3.39 16.45 -8.84
C PHE A 419 -3.65 15.16 -9.65
N PRO A 420 -3.97 15.28 -10.95
CA PRO A 420 -4.49 14.18 -11.79
C PRO A 420 -3.41 13.21 -12.29
N TYR A 421 -2.43 12.90 -11.44
CA TYR A 421 -1.34 11.97 -11.74
C TYR A 421 -1.56 10.62 -11.07
N ALA A 422 -1.21 9.54 -11.78
CA ALA A 422 -0.87 8.27 -11.14
C ALA A 422 0.47 8.44 -10.40
N LEU A 423 0.57 7.91 -9.19
CA LEU A 423 1.74 8.05 -8.33
C LEU A 423 2.33 6.68 -8.07
N ARG A 424 3.62 6.52 -8.34
CA ARG A 424 4.38 5.32 -7.99
C ARG A 424 5.60 5.69 -7.18
N LEU A 425 5.66 5.17 -5.96
CA LEU A 425 6.86 5.16 -5.15
C LEU A 425 7.54 3.78 -5.25
N VAL A 426 8.85 3.78 -5.37
CA VAL A 426 9.68 2.58 -5.22
C VAL A 426 10.69 2.85 -4.13
N SER A 427 10.59 2.14 -3.01
CA SER A 427 11.53 2.19 -1.89
C SER A 427 12.47 1.00 -1.96
N ASP A 428 13.73 1.26 -2.35
CA ASP A 428 14.80 0.28 -2.33
C ASP A 428 15.59 0.42 -1.02
N ILE A 429 15.60 -0.65 -0.22
CA ILE A 429 16.35 -0.68 1.03
C ILE A 429 17.81 -1.01 0.73
N LEU A 430 18.69 -0.07 1.07
CA LEU A 430 20.13 -0.20 0.83
C LEU A 430 20.89 -0.71 2.05
N GLU A 431 20.39 -0.40 3.25
CA GLU A 431 20.90 -0.87 4.54
C GLU A 431 19.73 -1.15 5.48
N SER A 432 19.82 -2.19 6.31
CA SER A 432 18.79 -2.50 7.30
C SER A 432 19.37 -3.00 8.61
N ASN A 433 19.16 -2.20 9.66
CA ASN A 433 19.38 -2.57 11.05
C ASN A 433 18.27 -2.06 11.98
N GLY A 434 17.09 -1.73 11.45
CA GLY A 434 15.93 -1.35 12.27
C GLY A 434 14.83 -0.70 11.46
N SER A 435 13.67 -1.37 11.34
CA SER A 435 12.45 -0.91 10.68
C SER A 435 12.63 -0.07 9.41
N SER A 436 13.10 -0.74 8.37
CA SER A 436 13.18 -0.17 7.03
C SER A 436 11.82 0.22 6.44
N SER A 437 10.70 -0.37 6.90
CA SER A 437 9.36 0.06 6.50
C SER A 437 9.03 1.49 6.95
N MET A 438 9.46 1.89 8.15
CA MET A 438 9.28 3.26 8.63
C MET A 438 10.25 4.24 7.95
N ALA A 439 11.45 3.78 7.59
CA ALA A 439 12.34 4.55 6.72
C ALA A 439 11.70 4.80 5.34
N SER A 440 10.99 3.81 4.77
CA SER A 440 10.23 3.97 3.52
C SER A 440 9.09 4.98 3.63
N VAL A 441 8.42 5.09 4.77
CA VAL A 441 7.41 6.14 5.01
C VAL A 441 8.06 7.52 4.95
N CYS A 442 9.15 7.72 5.70
CA CYS A 442 9.86 9.00 5.73
C CYS A 442 10.41 9.36 4.33
N ALA A 443 11.11 8.43 3.67
CA ALA A 443 11.65 8.62 2.33
C ALA A 443 10.55 8.86 1.29
N GLY A 444 9.42 8.14 1.39
CA GLY A 444 8.26 8.33 0.53
C GLY A 444 7.62 9.71 0.70
N SER A 445 7.44 10.18 1.94
CA SER A 445 6.96 11.53 2.23
C SER A 445 7.88 12.59 1.62
N LEU A 446 9.19 12.45 1.80
CA LEU A 446 10.19 13.36 1.25
C LEU A 446 10.21 13.35 -0.29
N ALA A 447 10.14 12.16 -0.92
CA ALA A 447 10.13 12.03 -2.37
C ALA A 447 8.85 12.61 -2.99
N LEU A 448 7.70 12.51 -2.33
CA LEU A 448 6.45 13.17 -2.75
C LEU A 448 6.61 14.69 -2.74
N MET A 449 7.16 15.25 -1.65
CA MET A 449 7.39 16.69 -1.53
C MET A 449 8.45 17.19 -2.52
N ASP A 450 9.56 16.47 -2.67
CA ASP A 450 10.62 16.77 -3.65
C ASP A 450 10.08 16.73 -5.08
N GLY A 451 9.12 15.84 -5.36
CA GLY A 451 8.47 15.73 -6.66
C GLY A 451 7.38 16.77 -6.94
N GLY A 452 7.15 17.70 -6.02
CA GLY A 452 6.11 18.73 -6.13
C GLY A 452 4.69 18.19 -6.02
N VAL A 453 4.50 17.00 -5.44
CA VAL A 453 3.16 16.49 -5.12
C VAL A 453 2.59 17.35 -3.99
N PRO A 454 1.41 17.97 -4.14
CA PRO A 454 0.82 18.83 -3.12
C PRO A 454 0.20 17.99 -1.99
N VAL A 455 1.06 17.29 -1.25
CA VAL A 455 0.67 16.56 -0.04
C VAL A 455 0.21 17.54 1.03
N LYS A 456 -0.80 17.14 1.82
CA LYS A 456 -1.35 18.00 2.88
C LYS A 456 -0.30 18.32 3.95
N LYS A 457 0.44 17.30 4.39
CA LYS A 457 1.51 17.37 5.40
C LYS A 457 2.55 16.27 5.18
N ALA A 458 3.73 16.45 5.77
CA ALA A 458 4.75 15.41 5.85
C ALA A 458 4.34 14.31 6.84
N VAL A 459 4.74 13.07 6.56
CA VAL A 459 4.49 11.90 7.40
C VAL A 459 5.82 11.27 7.78
N ALA A 460 6.03 11.02 9.08
CA ALA A 460 7.17 10.24 9.56
C ALA A 460 6.71 8.94 10.21
N GLY A 461 7.58 7.95 10.17
CA GLY A 461 7.40 6.66 10.82
C GLY A 461 8.46 6.38 11.88
N ILE A 462 8.07 5.74 12.98
CA ILE A 462 8.97 5.23 14.00
C ILE A 462 8.62 3.78 14.34
N ALA A 463 9.65 2.99 14.65
CA ALA A 463 9.48 1.66 15.21
C ALA A 463 9.87 1.66 16.67
N MET A 464 9.07 0.95 17.45
CA MET A 464 9.10 0.92 18.89
C MET A 464 9.15 -0.52 19.35
N GLY A 465 9.78 -0.76 20.48
CA GLY A 465 9.83 -2.08 21.10
C GLY A 465 9.52 -2.03 22.58
N LEU A 466 9.29 -3.20 23.16
CA LEU A 466 9.11 -3.39 24.59
C LEU A 466 9.88 -4.61 25.04
N ILE A 467 10.59 -4.47 26.15
CA ILE A 467 11.15 -5.58 26.92
C ILE A 467 10.45 -5.59 28.27
N LYS A 468 9.99 -6.76 28.72
CA LYS A 468 9.25 -6.93 29.97
C LYS A 468 9.67 -8.21 30.70
N GLU A 469 10.08 -8.08 31.96
CA GLU A 469 10.36 -9.20 32.85
C GLU A 469 9.68 -9.01 34.21
N GLY A 470 8.77 -9.91 34.56
CA GLY A 470 7.92 -9.73 35.74
C GLY A 470 7.16 -8.40 35.65
N ASP A 471 7.32 -7.53 36.64
CA ASP A 471 6.72 -6.19 36.65
C ASP A 471 7.62 -5.10 36.03
N SER A 472 8.88 -5.41 35.74
CA SER A 472 9.82 -4.47 35.11
C SER A 472 9.62 -4.43 33.60
N PHE A 473 9.66 -3.23 33.02
CA PHE A 473 9.60 -3.06 31.56
C PHE A 473 10.37 -1.83 31.07
N ALA A 474 10.78 -1.87 29.80
CA ALA A 474 11.41 -0.76 29.10
C ALA A 474 10.81 -0.60 27.70
N VAL A 475 10.34 0.61 27.38
CA VAL A 475 9.88 0.99 26.03
C VAL A 475 11.06 1.55 25.25
N LEU A 476 11.34 0.99 24.08
CA LEU A 476 12.46 1.34 23.22
C LEU A 476 12.00 2.14 22.01
N SER A 477 12.56 3.32 21.81
CA SER A 477 12.37 4.14 20.61
C SER A 477 13.39 3.78 19.54
N ASP A 478 12.94 3.70 18.29
CA ASP A 478 13.77 3.45 17.11
C ASP A 478 14.64 2.19 17.29
N ILE A 479 13.95 1.05 17.39
CA ILE A 479 14.56 -0.25 17.70
C ILE A 479 15.52 -0.74 16.61
N LEU A 480 16.56 -1.43 17.06
CA LEU A 480 17.49 -2.20 16.24
C LEU A 480 16.91 -3.56 15.86
N GLY A 481 17.49 -4.22 14.85
CA GLY A 481 17.10 -5.58 14.48
C GLY A 481 17.22 -6.59 15.64
N ASN A 482 18.26 -6.48 16.46
CA ASN A 482 18.43 -7.35 17.63
C ASN A 482 17.38 -7.06 18.72
N GLU A 483 17.01 -5.79 18.90
CA GLU A 483 16.00 -5.38 19.90
C GLU A 483 14.59 -5.83 19.47
N ASP A 484 14.31 -5.88 18.16
CA ASP A 484 13.10 -6.51 17.60
C ASP A 484 13.11 -8.02 17.84
N HIS A 485 14.23 -8.71 17.52
CA HIS A 485 14.35 -10.15 17.67
C HIS A 485 14.14 -10.61 19.12
N PHE A 486 14.78 -9.93 20.08
CA PHE A 486 14.75 -10.27 21.51
C PHE A 486 13.67 -9.53 22.32
N GLY A 487 12.95 -8.59 21.70
CA GLY A 487 11.84 -7.85 22.29
C GLY A 487 10.54 -8.64 22.34
N ASP A 488 9.68 -8.25 23.27
CA ASP A 488 8.40 -8.91 23.58
C ASP A 488 7.22 -8.33 22.81
N MET A 489 7.35 -7.10 22.35
CA MET A 489 6.41 -6.42 21.46
C MET A 489 7.19 -5.50 20.55
N ASP A 490 6.82 -5.49 19.27
CA ASP A 490 7.26 -4.50 18.30
C ASP A 490 6.03 -3.80 17.71
N PHE A 491 6.09 -2.47 17.60
CA PHE A 491 5.05 -1.73 16.93
C PHE A 491 5.61 -0.55 16.14
N LYS A 492 4.87 -0.16 15.12
CA LYS A 492 5.26 0.80 14.11
C LYS A 492 4.14 1.82 14.05
N VAL A 493 4.51 3.08 14.21
CA VAL A 493 3.57 4.21 14.18
C VAL A 493 4.05 5.19 13.13
N ALA A 494 3.17 5.49 12.19
CA ALA A 494 3.36 6.53 11.20
C ALA A 494 2.29 7.60 11.36
N GLY A 495 2.64 8.84 11.04
CA GLY A 495 1.72 9.95 11.21
C GLY A 495 2.35 11.31 10.96
N THR A 496 1.51 12.32 11.06
CA THR A 496 1.86 13.74 11.01
C THR A 496 2.12 14.26 12.43
N ASP A 497 2.26 15.57 12.54
CA ASP A 497 2.25 16.29 13.81
C ASP A 497 0.86 16.33 14.48
N GLU A 498 -0.22 16.19 13.71
CA GLU A 498 -1.59 16.22 14.22
C GLU A 498 -2.13 14.83 14.61
N GLY A 499 -1.65 13.74 14.00
CA GLY A 499 -2.14 12.41 14.36
C GLY A 499 -1.48 11.25 13.63
N ILE A 500 -1.99 10.06 13.92
CA ILE A 500 -1.56 8.78 13.35
C ILE A 500 -2.23 8.61 11.98
N THR A 501 -1.44 8.11 11.01
CA THR A 501 -1.92 7.71 9.69
C THR A 501 -1.76 6.21 9.41
N GLY A 502 -0.80 5.56 10.06
CA GLY A 502 -0.57 4.12 9.91
C GLY A 502 -0.11 3.50 11.22
N PHE A 503 -0.58 2.28 11.50
CA PHE A 503 -0.25 1.56 12.73
C PHE A 503 -0.11 0.06 12.47
N GLN A 504 0.93 -0.53 13.03
CA GLN A 504 1.14 -1.98 13.02
C GLN A 504 1.73 -2.39 14.36
N MET A 505 1.23 -3.46 14.98
CA MET A 505 1.74 -3.98 16.24
C MET A 505 1.74 -5.50 16.21
N ASP A 506 2.79 -6.11 16.76
CA ASP A 506 2.91 -7.54 16.99
C ASP A 506 3.41 -7.76 18.43
N ILE A 507 2.70 -8.58 19.20
CA ILE A 507 2.99 -8.90 20.60
C ILE A 507 3.29 -10.40 20.68
N LYS A 508 4.45 -10.75 21.24
CA LYS A 508 4.93 -12.12 21.37
C LYS A 508 4.58 -12.75 22.72
N ILE A 509 4.31 -11.93 23.75
CA ILE A 509 4.02 -12.40 25.11
C ILE A 509 2.60 -12.04 25.57
N LYS A 510 2.13 -12.68 26.63
CA LYS A 510 0.92 -12.25 27.33
C LYS A 510 1.23 -11.12 28.32
N GLY A 511 0.22 -10.32 28.65
CA GLY A 511 0.28 -9.40 29.79
C GLY A 511 0.85 -8.01 29.48
N VAL A 512 0.75 -7.54 28.24
CA VAL A 512 0.93 -6.12 27.91
C VAL A 512 -0.37 -5.39 28.23
N SER A 513 -0.37 -4.58 29.28
CA SER A 513 -1.54 -3.80 29.68
C SER A 513 -1.76 -2.59 28.76
N PHE A 514 -3.00 -2.08 28.71
CA PHE A 514 -3.30 -0.84 27.99
C PHE A 514 -2.54 0.38 28.55
N GLU A 515 -2.16 0.36 29.83
CA GLU A 515 -1.32 1.41 30.43
C GLU A 515 0.09 1.40 29.83
N ILE A 516 0.67 0.22 29.61
CA ILE A 516 1.97 0.09 28.93
C ILE A 516 1.85 0.56 27.48
N MET A 517 0.76 0.22 26.79
CA MET A 517 0.51 0.69 25.41
C MET A 517 0.40 2.21 25.34
N GLU A 518 -0.25 2.85 26.31
CA GLU A 518 -0.38 4.31 26.39
C GLU A 518 0.98 4.99 26.56
N ILE A 519 1.81 4.49 27.48
CA ILE A 519 3.19 4.98 27.66
C ILE A 519 3.97 4.83 26.35
N ALA A 520 3.83 3.68 25.70
CA ALA A 520 4.54 3.38 24.47
C ALA A 520 4.12 4.29 23.30
N LEU A 521 2.82 4.54 23.13
CA LEU A 521 2.29 5.45 22.12
C LEU A 521 2.73 6.90 22.34
N ARG A 522 2.77 7.37 23.59
CA ARG A 522 3.27 8.70 23.91
C ARG A 522 4.74 8.85 23.53
N GLN A 523 5.58 7.88 23.90
CA GLN A 523 7.00 7.88 23.53
C GLN A 523 7.18 7.77 22.00
N ALA A 524 6.31 7.01 21.31
CA ALA A 524 6.30 6.94 19.85
C ALA A 524 5.97 8.28 19.20
N LYS A 525 5.02 9.04 19.77
CA LYS A 525 4.67 10.39 19.31
C LYS A 525 5.87 11.33 19.42
N GLU A 526 6.57 11.34 20.56
CA GLU A 526 7.76 12.15 20.76
C GLU A 526 8.84 11.84 19.71
N GLY A 527 9.12 10.55 19.49
CA GLY A 527 10.08 10.12 18.48
C GLY A 527 9.65 10.46 17.04
N ARG A 528 8.36 10.31 16.71
CA ARG A 528 7.78 10.68 15.41
C ARG A 528 7.94 12.18 15.14
N LEU A 529 7.61 13.02 16.11
CA LEU A 529 7.75 14.48 16.01
C LEU A 529 9.21 14.90 15.85
N HIS A 530 10.14 14.24 16.54
CA HIS A 530 11.57 14.48 16.36
C HIS A 530 12.02 14.19 14.92
N ILE A 531 11.61 13.04 14.35
CA ILE A 531 11.94 12.67 12.96
C ILE A 531 11.33 13.67 11.97
N LEU A 532 10.08 14.08 12.17
CA LEU A 532 9.43 15.13 11.36
C LEU A 532 10.20 16.44 11.42
N GLY A 533 10.70 16.83 12.60
CA GLY A 533 11.56 18.01 12.76
C GLY A 533 12.77 17.97 11.85
N VAL A 534 13.52 16.87 11.85
CA VAL A 534 14.70 16.69 10.99
C VAL A 534 14.33 16.67 9.50
N MET A 535 13.19 16.08 9.13
CA MET A 535 12.70 16.12 7.74
C MET A 535 12.38 17.54 7.28
N ASN A 536 11.72 18.32 8.15
CA ASN A 536 11.32 19.70 7.86
C ASN A 536 12.52 20.66 7.72
N GLU A 537 13.65 20.35 8.33
CA GLU A 537 14.90 21.11 8.13
C GLU A 537 15.42 20.99 6.69
N VAL A 538 15.11 19.89 5.99
CA VAL A 538 15.53 19.67 4.59
C VAL A 538 14.48 20.13 3.59
N ILE A 539 13.21 19.79 3.83
CA ILE A 539 12.09 20.26 3.02
C ILE A 539 10.82 20.39 3.88
N SER A 540 10.33 21.62 4.02
CA SER A 540 9.15 21.93 4.86
C SER A 540 7.84 22.04 4.07
N ALA A 541 7.92 22.18 2.74
CA ALA A 541 6.77 22.22 1.85
C ALA A 541 7.12 21.57 0.50
N PRO A 542 6.13 21.00 -0.22
CA PRO A 542 6.35 20.48 -1.57
C PRO A 542 6.99 21.53 -2.50
N ARG A 543 7.81 21.08 -3.45
CA ARG A 543 8.34 21.97 -4.50
C ARG A 543 7.20 22.59 -5.29
N ALA A 544 7.33 23.88 -5.62
CA ALA A 544 6.31 24.61 -6.38
C ALA A 544 6.18 24.14 -7.83
N GLU A 545 7.27 23.64 -8.41
CA GLU A 545 7.33 23.16 -9.78
C GLU A 545 7.64 21.66 -9.81
N LEU A 546 7.00 20.96 -10.74
CA LEU A 546 7.31 19.56 -11.03
C LEU A 546 8.66 19.45 -11.73
N CYS A 547 9.32 18.30 -11.57
CA CYS A 547 10.53 17.97 -12.32
C CYS A 547 10.30 18.07 -13.83
N SER A 548 11.31 18.53 -14.57
CA SER A 548 11.25 18.70 -16.03
C SER A 548 11.06 17.39 -16.80
N PHE A 549 11.33 16.24 -16.18
CA PHE A 549 11.09 14.92 -16.75
C PHE A 549 9.70 14.37 -16.42
N ALA A 550 8.96 14.99 -15.50
CA ALA A 550 7.60 14.58 -15.19
C ALA A 550 6.67 14.89 -16.37
N PRO A 551 5.67 14.02 -16.65
CA PRO A 551 4.72 14.28 -17.72
C PRO A 551 3.96 15.58 -17.44
N THR A 552 3.83 16.41 -18.47
CA THR A 552 2.98 17.60 -18.39
C THR A 552 1.54 17.18 -18.65
N LEU A 553 0.66 17.43 -17.67
CA LEU A 553 -0.78 17.22 -17.84
C LEU A 553 -1.46 18.51 -18.24
N ALA A 554 -2.21 18.47 -19.34
CA ALA A 554 -3.14 19.51 -19.73
C ALA A 554 -4.57 18.95 -19.66
N THR A 555 -5.44 19.64 -18.93
CA THR A 555 -6.86 19.27 -18.81
C THR A 555 -7.74 20.28 -19.57
N LEU A 556 -8.75 19.78 -20.28
CA LEU A 556 -9.72 20.59 -21.02
C LEU A 556 -11.11 20.00 -20.84
N GLN A 557 -12.08 20.82 -20.43
CA GLN A 557 -13.49 20.45 -20.50
C GLN A 557 -14.04 20.74 -21.89
N ILE A 558 -14.75 19.78 -22.47
CA ILE A 558 -15.51 19.95 -23.72
C ILE A 558 -16.98 19.56 -23.54
N PRO A 559 -17.88 20.06 -24.40
CA PRO A 559 -19.25 19.55 -24.47
C PRO A 559 -19.29 18.06 -24.86
N THR A 560 -20.13 17.27 -24.19
CA THR A 560 -20.19 15.81 -24.34
C THR A 560 -20.57 15.36 -25.75
N GLU A 561 -21.37 16.16 -26.46
CA GLU A 561 -21.73 15.91 -27.86
C GLU A 561 -20.53 15.95 -28.83
N LEU A 562 -19.41 16.55 -28.44
CA LEU A 562 -18.20 16.65 -29.26
C LEU A 562 -17.20 15.51 -29.02
N ILE A 563 -17.39 14.67 -28.00
CA ILE A 563 -16.50 13.53 -27.68
C ILE A 563 -16.30 12.63 -28.91
N GLY A 564 -17.39 12.26 -29.58
CA GLY A 564 -17.36 11.38 -30.75
C GLY A 564 -16.52 11.95 -31.91
N SER A 565 -16.43 13.27 -32.04
CA SER A 565 -15.62 13.92 -33.08
C SER A 565 -14.11 13.83 -32.82
N ILE A 566 -13.71 13.78 -31.54
CA ILE A 566 -12.31 13.70 -31.10
C ILE A 566 -11.81 12.26 -31.17
N ILE A 567 -12.63 11.30 -30.72
CA ILE A 567 -12.32 9.87 -30.82
C ILE A 567 -12.23 9.47 -32.30
N GLY A 568 -13.22 9.91 -33.09
CA GLY A 568 -13.36 9.56 -34.50
C GLY A 568 -13.74 8.09 -34.73
N PRO A 569 -13.99 7.68 -35.99
CA PRO A 569 -14.43 6.32 -36.31
C PRO A 569 -13.41 5.26 -35.85
N GLY A 570 -13.80 4.44 -34.89
CA GLY A 570 -12.95 3.37 -34.33
C GLY A 570 -11.72 3.87 -33.57
N GLY A 571 -11.73 5.10 -33.05
CA GLY A 571 -10.60 5.67 -32.31
C GLY A 571 -9.45 6.18 -33.17
N LYS A 572 -9.60 6.22 -34.50
CA LYS A 572 -8.51 6.60 -35.42
C LYS A 572 -7.99 8.03 -35.21
N THR A 573 -8.88 8.97 -34.89
CA THR A 573 -8.49 10.38 -34.75
C THR A 573 -7.68 10.60 -33.48
N ILE A 574 -8.16 10.07 -32.35
CA ILE A 574 -7.43 10.13 -31.07
C ILE A 574 -6.11 9.37 -31.14
N GLN A 575 -6.08 8.14 -31.66
CA GLN A 575 -4.84 7.38 -31.84
C GLN A 575 -3.86 8.08 -32.78
N GLY A 576 -4.36 8.75 -33.82
CA GLY A 576 -3.56 9.57 -34.73
C GLY A 576 -2.88 10.72 -34.00
N MET A 577 -3.63 11.48 -33.18
CA MET A 577 -3.09 12.59 -32.39
C MET A 577 -2.07 12.12 -31.35
N GLN A 578 -2.37 11.03 -30.63
CA GLN A 578 -1.44 10.43 -29.66
C GLN A 578 -0.11 10.06 -30.32
N LYS A 579 -0.17 9.44 -31.52
CA LYS A 579 1.02 9.05 -32.27
C LYS A 579 1.78 10.24 -32.87
N GLU A 580 1.06 11.25 -33.38
CA GLU A 580 1.65 12.44 -34.01
C GLU A 580 2.38 13.31 -32.99
N PHE A 581 1.78 13.54 -31.83
CA PHE A 581 2.34 14.42 -30.79
C PHE A 581 3.11 13.67 -29.70
N GLY A 582 3.08 12.34 -29.70
CA GLY A 582 3.72 11.53 -28.66
C GLY A 582 3.10 11.75 -27.28
N VAL A 583 1.77 11.89 -27.22
CA VAL A 583 1.02 12.16 -25.99
C VAL A 583 0.00 11.05 -25.74
N ASP A 584 -0.41 10.88 -24.48
CA ASP A 584 -1.56 10.07 -24.10
C ASP A 584 -2.77 10.99 -23.88
N ILE A 585 -3.91 10.63 -24.47
CA ILE A 585 -5.16 11.40 -24.40
C ILE A 585 -6.23 10.50 -23.80
N SER A 586 -6.67 10.83 -22.57
CA SER A 586 -7.84 10.22 -21.94
C SER A 586 -9.05 11.13 -22.09
N ILE A 587 -10.21 10.56 -22.36
CA ILE A 587 -11.48 11.28 -22.45
C ILE A 587 -12.49 10.59 -21.54
N GLU A 588 -13.08 11.36 -20.63
CA GLU A 588 -14.15 10.91 -19.74
C GLU A 588 -15.53 11.14 -20.38
N ASP A 589 -16.53 10.39 -19.91
CA ASP A 589 -17.91 10.49 -20.40
C ASP A 589 -18.56 11.86 -20.09
N ASP A 590 -18.03 12.60 -19.12
CA ASP A 590 -18.46 13.95 -18.78
C ASP A 590 -17.85 15.05 -19.69
N GLY A 591 -16.98 14.66 -20.63
CA GLY A 591 -16.29 15.58 -21.54
C GLY A 591 -14.96 16.13 -21.01
N THR A 592 -14.45 15.63 -19.89
CA THR A 592 -13.11 15.94 -19.41
C THR A 592 -12.07 15.26 -20.30
N ILE A 593 -11.14 16.03 -20.87
CA ILE A 593 -10.01 15.51 -21.63
C ILE A 593 -8.73 15.76 -20.85
N GLN A 594 -7.96 14.70 -20.60
CA GLN A 594 -6.61 14.79 -20.03
C GLN A 594 -5.58 14.43 -21.10
N ILE A 595 -4.59 15.28 -21.26
CA ILE A 595 -3.48 15.11 -22.21
C ILE A 595 -2.19 15.03 -21.42
N ALA A 596 -1.52 13.88 -21.46
CA ALA A 596 -0.20 13.67 -20.86
C ALA A 596 0.86 13.67 -21.95
N GLY A 597 1.80 14.61 -21.89
CA GLY A 597 2.94 14.67 -22.81
C GLY A 597 4.28 14.55 -22.07
N PRO A 598 5.34 14.11 -22.77
CA PRO A 598 6.70 14.05 -22.21
C PRO A 598 7.25 15.44 -21.87
N ASP A 599 6.70 16.48 -22.49
CA ASP A 599 7.05 17.88 -22.29
C ASP A 599 5.81 18.77 -22.55
N ALA A 600 5.90 20.02 -22.08
CA ALA A 600 4.82 20.99 -22.22
C ALA A 600 4.54 21.39 -23.67
N GLU A 601 5.52 21.34 -24.57
CA GLU A 601 5.34 21.69 -25.99
C GLU A 601 4.43 20.66 -26.68
N SER A 602 4.72 19.38 -26.47
CA SER A 602 3.97 18.24 -27.01
C SER A 602 2.52 18.23 -26.48
N ALA A 603 2.34 18.42 -25.18
CA ALA A 603 1.01 18.54 -24.57
C ALA A 603 0.21 19.74 -25.12
N ASN A 604 0.85 20.90 -25.27
CA ASN A 604 0.21 22.11 -25.80
C ASN A 604 -0.18 22.01 -27.28
N LYS A 605 0.59 21.30 -28.10
CA LYS A 605 0.24 21.03 -29.51
C LYS A 605 -1.04 20.20 -29.61
N ALA A 606 -1.14 19.13 -28.83
CA ALA A 606 -2.33 18.29 -28.75
C ALA A 606 -3.54 19.08 -28.20
N LEU A 607 -3.34 19.87 -27.13
CA LEU A 607 -4.38 20.72 -26.57
C LEU A 607 -4.92 21.73 -27.60
N THR A 608 -4.02 22.38 -28.34
CA THR A 608 -4.39 23.33 -29.40
C THR A 608 -5.17 22.65 -30.50
N ARG A 609 -4.75 21.45 -30.91
CA ARG A 609 -5.46 20.65 -31.92
C ARG A 609 -6.89 20.31 -31.47
N ILE A 610 -7.06 19.87 -30.23
CA ILE A 610 -8.37 19.53 -29.66
C ILE A 610 -9.25 20.78 -29.51
N ARG A 611 -8.68 21.91 -29.06
CA ARG A 611 -9.39 23.20 -29.04
C ARG A 611 -9.90 23.57 -30.42
N LEU A 612 -9.06 23.50 -31.46
CA LEU A 612 -9.49 23.81 -32.82
C LEU A 612 -10.62 22.90 -33.34
N MET A 613 -10.63 21.62 -32.95
CA MET A 613 -11.71 20.69 -33.30
C MET A 613 -13.02 21.03 -32.58
N THR A 614 -12.93 21.47 -31.33
CA THR A 614 -14.09 21.75 -30.47
C THR A 614 -14.64 23.16 -30.65
N THR A 615 -13.82 24.12 -31.07
CA THR A 615 -14.24 25.49 -31.37
C THR A 615 -15.35 25.51 -32.42
N GLN A 616 -16.50 26.07 -32.04
CA GLN A 616 -17.61 26.32 -32.95
C GLN A 616 -17.28 27.55 -33.82
N PRO A 617 -17.42 27.48 -35.16
CA PRO A 617 -17.27 28.65 -36.02
C PRO A 617 -18.26 29.76 -35.63
N VAL A 618 -17.78 30.98 -35.41
CA VAL A 618 -18.59 32.14 -35.03
C VAL A 618 -19.00 32.92 -36.27
N VAL A 619 -20.30 33.18 -36.41
CA VAL A 619 -20.82 33.97 -37.53
C VAL A 619 -20.24 35.38 -37.49
N GLY A 620 -19.67 35.83 -38.61
CA GLY A 620 -19.03 37.13 -38.74
C GLY A 620 -17.50 37.10 -38.62
N GLU A 621 -16.90 36.02 -38.13
CA GLU A 621 -15.44 35.89 -38.07
C GLU A 621 -14.82 35.53 -39.43
N ILE A 622 -13.54 35.86 -39.56
CA ILE A 622 -12.71 35.60 -40.74
C ILE A 622 -11.79 34.43 -40.44
N TYR A 623 -11.83 33.39 -41.27
CA TYR A 623 -11.00 32.20 -41.14
C TYR A 623 -10.02 32.09 -42.31
N ASP A 624 -8.81 31.62 -42.01
CA ASP A 624 -7.83 31.15 -42.99
C ASP A 624 -8.12 29.66 -43.29
N GLY A 625 -8.80 29.40 -44.41
CA GLY A 625 -9.23 28.05 -44.77
C GLY A 625 -8.48 27.46 -45.96
N VAL A 626 -8.56 26.15 -46.13
CA VAL A 626 -7.97 25.42 -47.27
C VAL A 626 -9.09 24.89 -48.16
N VAL A 627 -8.99 25.11 -49.47
CA VAL A 627 -9.95 24.57 -50.44
C VAL A 627 -9.80 23.05 -50.50
N THR A 628 -10.78 22.30 -50.00
CA THR A 628 -10.72 20.82 -49.99
C THR A 628 -11.30 20.22 -51.27
N LYS A 629 -12.30 20.88 -51.87
CA LYS A 629 -12.95 20.39 -53.09
C LYS A 629 -13.60 21.51 -53.87
N LEU A 630 -13.46 21.47 -55.19
CA LEU A 630 -14.17 22.38 -56.10
C LEU A 630 -15.46 21.75 -56.61
N MET A 631 -16.52 22.55 -56.70
CA MET A 631 -17.82 22.19 -57.26
C MET A 631 -18.21 23.23 -58.32
N GLU A 632 -19.14 22.88 -59.22
CA GLU A 632 -19.58 23.81 -60.26
C GLU A 632 -20.22 25.09 -59.70
N PHE A 633 -20.86 24.99 -58.53
CA PHE A 633 -21.58 26.09 -57.89
C PHE A 633 -20.84 26.73 -56.69
N GLY A 634 -19.62 26.29 -56.39
CA GLY A 634 -18.83 26.85 -55.28
C GLY A 634 -17.59 26.05 -54.91
N ALA A 635 -16.90 26.47 -53.85
CA ALA A 635 -15.75 25.78 -53.30
C ALA A 635 -16.01 25.36 -51.85
N LEU A 636 -15.72 24.11 -51.51
CA LEU A 636 -15.67 23.66 -50.12
C LEU A 636 -14.32 24.09 -49.53
N VAL A 637 -14.39 24.85 -48.45
CA VAL A 637 -13.22 25.36 -47.74
C VAL A 637 -13.29 24.86 -46.31
N GLU A 638 -12.26 24.12 -45.89
CA GLU A 638 -12.07 23.72 -44.50
C GLU A 638 -11.53 24.90 -43.71
N ILE A 639 -12.34 25.40 -42.77
CA ILE A 639 -12.02 26.59 -41.96
C ILE A 639 -11.52 26.22 -40.56
N LEU A 640 -11.93 25.07 -40.06
CA LEU A 640 -11.44 24.43 -38.84
C LEU A 640 -11.35 22.92 -39.10
N PRO A 641 -10.51 22.18 -38.36
CA PRO A 641 -10.35 20.74 -38.54
C PRO A 641 -11.68 19.99 -38.52
N GLY A 642 -12.03 19.34 -39.64
CA GLY A 642 -13.29 18.59 -39.78
C GLY A 642 -14.54 19.45 -40.02
N LYS A 643 -14.40 20.78 -40.15
CA LYS A 643 -15.51 21.72 -40.42
C LYS A 643 -15.27 22.45 -41.74
N SER A 644 -15.95 21.97 -42.80
CA SER A 644 -15.93 22.61 -44.12
C SER A 644 -17.18 23.44 -44.35
N GLY A 645 -16.99 24.65 -44.86
CA GLY A 645 -18.07 25.51 -45.33
C GLY A 645 -18.04 25.68 -46.84
N LEU A 646 -19.18 26.07 -47.41
CA LEU A 646 -19.32 26.32 -48.83
C LEU A 646 -19.17 27.80 -49.12
N VAL A 647 -18.18 28.17 -49.94
CA VAL A 647 -18.14 29.45 -50.63
C VAL A 647 -18.93 29.31 -51.92
N HIS A 648 -20.16 29.83 -51.94
CA HIS A 648 -21.00 29.81 -53.15
C HIS A 648 -20.39 30.69 -54.25
N ILE A 649 -20.62 30.36 -55.53
CA ILE A 649 -20.04 31.09 -56.67
C ILE A 649 -20.35 32.60 -56.65
N SER A 650 -21.49 33.01 -56.07
CA SER A 650 -21.87 34.42 -55.90
C SER A 650 -21.10 35.17 -54.80
N GLU A 651 -20.43 34.44 -53.92
CA GLU A 651 -19.72 34.94 -52.73
C GLU A 651 -18.19 34.88 -52.88
N ILE A 652 -17.69 34.61 -54.08
CA ILE A 652 -16.24 34.51 -54.37
C ILE A 652 -15.60 35.88 -54.62
N ASP A 653 -16.26 36.75 -55.37
CA ASP A 653 -15.70 38.04 -55.81
C ASP A 653 -16.79 39.12 -56.02
N LEU A 654 -16.39 40.38 -56.18
CA LEU A 654 -17.29 41.51 -56.44
C LEU A 654 -17.85 41.49 -57.86
N LYS A 655 -17.08 40.94 -58.81
CA LYS A 655 -17.49 40.75 -60.21
C LYS A 655 -18.25 39.43 -60.36
N LYS A 656 -19.08 39.33 -61.41
CA LYS A 656 -19.81 38.08 -61.71
C LYS A 656 -18.82 36.97 -62.06
N VAL A 657 -18.73 35.96 -61.21
CA VAL A 657 -17.85 34.80 -61.41
C VAL A 657 -18.56 33.77 -62.29
N HIS A 658 -17.91 33.35 -63.38
CA HIS A 658 -18.44 32.36 -64.32
C HIS A 658 -17.94 30.95 -64.05
N LYS A 659 -16.72 30.79 -63.54
CA LYS A 659 -16.14 29.49 -63.15
C LYS A 659 -15.38 29.62 -61.84
N VAL A 660 -15.62 28.70 -60.91
CA VAL A 660 -14.94 28.64 -59.60
C VAL A 660 -13.43 28.37 -59.76
N THR A 661 -13.06 27.58 -60.77
CA THR A 661 -11.67 27.21 -61.10
C THR A 661 -10.78 28.39 -61.48
N ASP A 662 -11.37 29.53 -61.85
CA ASP A 662 -10.63 30.74 -62.21
C ASP A 662 -10.08 31.45 -60.96
N TYR A 663 -10.63 31.14 -59.78
CA TYR A 663 -10.34 31.81 -58.52
C TYR A 663 -9.74 30.89 -57.46
N PHE A 664 -10.00 29.58 -57.54
CA PHE A 664 -9.53 28.59 -56.56
C PHE A 664 -9.00 27.34 -57.25
N LYS A 665 -7.98 26.74 -56.63
CA LYS A 665 -7.51 25.37 -56.87
C LYS A 665 -7.66 24.56 -55.59
N GLU A 666 -7.84 23.25 -55.72
CA GLU A 666 -7.82 22.35 -54.57
C GLU A 666 -6.44 22.43 -53.89
N GLY A 667 -6.45 22.65 -52.57
CA GLY A 667 -5.26 22.91 -51.75
C GLY A 667 -4.94 24.40 -51.53
N ASP A 668 -5.63 25.34 -52.18
CA ASP A 668 -5.36 26.77 -51.99
C ASP A 668 -5.73 27.25 -50.58
N LYS A 669 -4.88 28.09 -49.98
CA LYS A 669 -5.15 28.81 -48.71
C LYS A 669 -5.89 30.12 -49.01
N VAL A 670 -7.08 30.28 -48.45
CA VAL A 670 -7.99 31.40 -48.74
C VAL A 670 -8.60 31.98 -47.48
N LYS A 671 -8.68 33.31 -47.39
CA LYS A 671 -9.40 34.01 -46.31
C LYS A 671 -10.89 34.11 -46.65
N VAL A 672 -11.75 33.69 -45.73
CA VAL A 672 -13.20 33.65 -45.91
C VAL A 672 -13.92 34.05 -44.63
N LYS A 673 -15.00 34.83 -44.75
CA LYS A 673 -15.87 35.22 -43.63
C LYS A 673 -17.03 34.24 -43.50
N LEU A 674 -17.35 33.80 -42.28
CA LEU A 674 -18.55 33.00 -42.03
C LEU A 674 -19.79 33.91 -42.02
N LEU A 675 -20.73 33.69 -42.93
CA LEU A 675 -21.92 34.52 -43.07
C LEU A 675 -23.09 34.04 -42.21
N ARG A 676 -23.32 32.73 -42.16
CA ARG A 676 -24.44 32.10 -41.44
C ARG A 676 -24.26 30.59 -41.32
N ILE A 677 -24.96 30.01 -40.36
CA ILE A 677 -25.02 28.56 -40.10
C ILE A 677 -26.47 28.13 -40.32
N GLU A 678 -26.72 27.25 -41.29
CA GLU A 678 -28.07 26.75 -41.60
C GLU A 678 -28.05 25.22 -41.63
N GLY A 679 -28.79 24.57 -40.72
CA GLY A 679 -28.92 23.11 -40.67
C GLY A 679 -27.58 22.35 -40.53
N GLY A 680 -26.61 22.93 -39.80
CA GLY A 680 -25.26 22.36 -39.63
C GLY A 680 -24.30 22.61 -40.79
N LYS A 681 -24.70 23.39 -41.81
CA LYS A 681 -23.84 23.80 -42.94
C LYS A 681 -23.35 25.23 -42.77
N TYR A 682 -22.06 25.44 -43.00
CA TYR A 682 -21.40 26.74 -42.88
C TYR A 682 -21.39 27.46 -44.24
N SER A 683 -21.96 28.66 -44.31
CA SER A 683 -21.96 29.50 -45.52
C SER A 683 -20.84 30.54 -45.45
N LEU A 684 -19.89 30.47 -46.38
CA LEU A 684 -18.66 31.27 -46.36
C LEU A 684 -18.65 32.30 -47.50
N SER A 685 -17.99 33.44 -47.29
CA SER A 685 -17.83 34.47 -48.32
C SER A 685 -16.43 35.07 -48.34
N ARG A 686 -15.81 35.06 -49.51
CA ARG A 686 -14.58 35.81 -49.81
C ARG A 686 -14.93 37.24 -50.23
N LYS A 687 -16.06 37.42 -50.92
CA LYS A 687 -16.60 38.71 -51.37
C LYS A 687 -16.81 39.69 -50.21
N ALA A 688 -17.28 39.19 -49.06
CA ALA A 688 -17.47 39.99 -47.85
C ALA A 688 -16.17 40.63 -47.32
N LEU A 689 -15.00 40.13 -47.71
CA LEU A 689 -13.69 40.69 -47.35
C LEU A 689 -13.17 41.70 -48.40
N LEU A 690 -13.71 41.65 -49.62
CA LEU A 690 -13.33 42.52 -50.73
C LEU A 690 -14.13 43.85 -50.72
N ASN A 691 -15.27 43.88 -50.01
CA ASN A 691 -16.01 45.09 -49.70
C ASN A 691 -15.37 45.80 -48.49
N LYS A 692 -14.62 46.89 -48.73
CA LYS A 692 -13.91 47.66 -47.70
C LYS A 692 -14.73 48.74 -46.98
N ASP A 693 -16.07 48.72 -47.08
CA ASP A 693 -16.94 49.77 -46.48
C ASP A 693 -17.83 49.30 -45.31
N SER A 694 -17.46 48.22 -44.62
CA SER A 694 -18.12 47.84 -43.37
C SER A 694 -17.11 47.39 -42.31
N ALA A 695 -16.36 48.35 -41.78
CA ALA A 695 -15.81 48.23 -40.43
C ALA A 695 -16.97 48.25 -39.42
N PRO A 696 -16.98 47.39 -38.39
CA PRO A 696 -17.93 47.55 -37.29
C PRO A 696 -17.55 48.81 -36.51
N GLN A 697 -18.47 49.76 -36.39
CA GLN A 697 -18.36 50.82 -35.38
C GLN A 697 -18.35 50.14 -34.00
N ALA A 698 -17.27 50.34 -33.26
CA ALA A 698 -17.21 49.99 -31.86
C ALA A 698 -18.20 50.89 -31.11
N ASP A 699 -19.30 50.32 -30.63
CA ASP A 699 -20.13 50.93 -29.59
C ASP A 699 -19.30 51.00 -28.30
N GLN A 700 -18.63 52.13 -28.09
CA GLN A 700 -18.18 52.52 -26.76
C GLN A 700 -19.42 52.91 -25.94
N LYS A 701 -19.94 51.97 -25.14
CA LYS A 701 -20.68 52.34 -23.93
C LYS A 701 -19.68 52.62 -22.82
N PRO A 702 -19.77 53.75 -22.10
CA PRO A 702 -18.98 53.98 -20.91
C PRO A 702 -19.51 53.06 -19.80
N VAL A 703 -18.60 52.39 -19.10
CA VAL A 703 -18.89 51.72 -17.82
C VAL A 703 -18.22 52.57 -16.75
N GLU A 704 -19.05 53.14 -15.88
CA GLU A 704 -18.69 53.54 -14.52
C GLU A 704 -18.37 52.28 -13.71
N ASP A 705 -17.32 52.40 -12.88
CA ASP A 705 -16.70 51.46 -11.91
C ASP A 705 -16.01 50.19 -12.43
#